data_AF-A0A1F4D240-F1
#
_entry.id   AF-A0A1F4D240-F1
#
_cell.length_a   1.000
_cell.length_b   1.000
_cell.length_c   1.000
_cell.angle_alpha   90.00
_cell.angle_beta   90.00
_cell.angle_gamma   90.00
#
_symmetry.space_group_name_H-M   'P 1'
#
loop_
_entity.id
_entity.type
_entity.pdbx_description
1 polymer ?
#
loop_
_entity_poly.entity_id
_entity_poly.type
_entity_poly.pdbx_seq_one_letter_code
_entity_poly.pdbx_strand_id
1 'polypeptide(L)'
;EKQGKPAEFIPIRFVFTNKIGNDDKLLLGFDVFVLSTSLGREIGTGKIIHGDNSATLRTRTSALTSEVRKRIEKIASLLSSPSPPEPLLNRHCTECEFRDRCRQKAKESDDLSLLSGMSEKERARIRTKGIFTVTQLSYTFRPRRTPKRARNPAKPHHFALQALAIRENTVYIHGTPELPECKSRVYLDIEGLPDRGFYYLIGALIVTEERETFHSFWADTESDQATAFLQFAEAISPLPGLCVFHFGDYDAAAMKRVAAGLPDGAQQQFNAILERSVNVLSLIYPHVYFPTFSNSLKDLGTHLGCDWPESGATGLESIIWRNEWEGGDGPDLKKRLVDYNRTDCSALRKVTEFITQNVGSTALAEENGAKIKRTEDVHKVRARWRMFAPKDYALQDLYHINKCGYFDYQREKVFVKTHKYFRKMASHDLKGKRRSVRPSRFVDIVCNRCPECRAKNIRQTTCERRNLLDLKFTKSGVKRSVTCYRCWSYICSTCGKIVKAQPRFSTRQTYGHGLMSWCVYFNVVSGLNMLKVQKSLKDLVDLSFPHTQLYRFKQYVTARYASLDEELLRSIVKSSLIHIDETAVNLRSQAGYVWVVTTMDMVHFFYRSSREASFLMEMLDGFSGILVSDFFTGYDSMPCPQQKCLVHLVRDLDEDLVHNPFNVQFKHFAQDFGTLLRPIIETIDRFGLKKRHLAKHKRDVEQCLKSIHALKPDSDLVDKYRDRFIKYWPKMFTFLDYDGVPWNNNNAEHAIKRFAKYRRNTDGCYTERSLKEYLVLASVLETCDFNKVNVLKFLLSNEATLEGLFRMAGRRASGSNPSESENPQTSG
;
A
#
# COMPACT_ATOMS: atom_id res chain seq x y z
N GLU A 1 -84.00 -6.46 -29.68
CA GLU A 1 -82.98 -7.08 -28.80
C GLU A 1 -81.83 -6.11 -28.61
N LYS A 2 -81.64 -5.56 -27.40
CA LYS A 2 -80.42 -4.81 -27.06
C LYS A 2 -79.41 -5.81 -26.52
N GLN A 3 -78.40 -6.17 -27.31
CA GLN A 3 -77.26 -6.96 -26.85
C GLN A 3 -76.68 -6.27 -25.60
N GLY A 4 -76.83 -6.91 -24.44
CA GLY A 4 -76.28 -6.44 -23.18
C GLY A 4 -74.77 -6.38 -23.28
N LYS A 5 -74.18 -5.23 -22.92
CA LYS A 5 -72.72 -5.10 -22.79
C LYS A 5 -72.19 -6.24 -21.90
N PRO A 6 -71.10 -6.93 -22.27
CA PRO A 6 -70.51 -7.93 -21.40
C PRO A 6 -70.14 -7.29 -20.06
N ALA A 7 -70.46 -7.97 -18.95
CA ALA A 7 -70.14 -7.49 -17.60
C ALA A 7 -68.61 -7.28 -17.48
N GLU A 8 -68.21 -6.03 -17.19
CA GLU A 8 -66.81 -5.65 -16.98
C GLU A 8 -66.46 -5.88 -15.50
N PHE A 9 -65.54 -6.81 -15.24
CA PHE A 9 -65.03 -7.07 -13.89
C PHE A 9 -63.75 -6.27 -13.66
N ILE A 10 -63.73 -5.46 -12.59
CA ILE A 10 -62.58 -4.61 -12.26
C ILE A 10 -62.20 -4.87 -10.79
N PRO A 11 -61.05 -5.51 -10.52
CA PRO A 11 -60.53 -5.59 -9.16
C PRO A 11 -60.17 -4.19 -8.65
N ILE A 12 -60.57 -3.93 -7.41
CA ILE A 12 -60.27 -2.69 -6.70
C ILE A 12 -59.48 -3.06 -5.46
N ARG A 13 -58.27 -2.52 -5.35
CA ARG A 13 -57.42 -2.65 -4.16
C ARG A 13 -57.34 -1.33 -3.43
N PHE A 14 -57.57 -1.35 -2.12
CA PHE A 14 -57.37 -0.20 -1.26
C PHE A 14 -55.98 -0.26 -0.64
N VAL A 15 -55.23 0.83 -0.76
CA VAL A 15 -53.87 0.95 -0.23
C VAL A 15 -53.81 2.23 0.60
N PHE A 16 -53.38 2.16 1.85
CA PHE A 16 -53.41 3.32 2.74
C PHE A 16 -52.35 4.37 2.39
N THR A 17 -51.29 4.01 1.66
CA THR A 17 -50.18 4.91 1.32
C THR A 17 -50.53 5.89 0.20
N ASN A 18 -50.08 7.13 0.33
CA ASN A 18 -50.18 8.18 -0.67
C ASN A 18 -49.30 7.88 -1.90
N LYS A 19 -48.19 7.17 -1.75
CA LYS A 19 -47.33 6.73 -2.86
C LYS A 19 -47.53 5.24 -3.16
N ILE A 20 -47.90 4.96 -4.41
CA ILE A 20 -48.03 3.58 -4.92
C ILE A 20 -46.66 3.04 -5.34
N GLY A 21 -46.27 1.93 -4.73
CA GLY A 21 -45.07 1.17 -5.07
C GLY A 21 -45.27 0.17 -6.22
N ASN A 22 -44.19 -0.55 -6.56
CA ASN A 22 -44.29 -1.66 -7.51
C ASN A 22 -44.99 -2.89 -6.89
N ASP A 23 -44.85 -3.09 -5.58
CA ASP A 23 -45.46 -4.21 -4.88
C ASP A 23 -46.99 -4.09 -4.84
N ASP A 24 -47.54 -2.89 -4.65
CA ASP A 24 -48.97 -2.63 -4.73
C ASP A 24 -49.55 -2.95 -6.11
N LYS A 25 -48.82 -2.58 -7.17
CA LYS A 25 -49.18 -2.90 -8.55
C LYS A 25 -49.10 -4.40 -8.81
N LEU A 26 -48.10 -5.08 -8.24
CA LEU A 26 -47.94 -6.52 -8.40
C LEU A 26 -49.04 -7.29 -7.66
N LEU A 27 -49.43 -6.84 -6.47
CA LEU A 27 -50.55 -7.39 -5.70
C LEU A 27 -51.88 -7.20 -6.44
N LEU A 28 -52.13 -6.03 -7.03
CA LEU A 28 -53.27 -5.84 -7.94
C LEU A 28 -53.18 -6.81 -9.13
N GLY A 29 -51.99 -7.00 -9.70
CA GLY A 29 -51.75 -7.99 -10.76
C GLY A 29 -52.10 -9.41 -10.33
N PHE A 30 -51.85 -9.76 -9.07
CA PHE A 30 -52.23 -11.05 -8.48
C PHE A 30 -53.75 -11.17 -8.34
N ASP A 31 -54.43 -10.14 -7.83
CA ASP A 31 -55.90 -10.12 -7.74
C ASP A 31 -56.54 -10.30 -9.13
N VAL A 32 -55.99 -9.62 -10.14
CA VAL A 32 -56.41 -9.77 -11.54
C VAL A 32 -56.18 -11.21 -12.04
N PHE A 33 -55.02 -11.80 -11.76
CA PHE A 33 -54.69 -13.16 -12.17
C PHE A 33 -55.66 -14.17 -11.55
N VAL A 34 -55.94 -14.05 -10.25
CA VAL A 34 -56.89 -14.92 -9.54
C VAL A 34 -58.30 -14.77 -10.12
N LEU A 35 -58.80 -13.55 -10.27
CA LEU A 35 -60.14 -13.31 -10.83
C LEU A 35 -60.25 -13.78 -12.28
N SER A 36 -59.23 -13.55 -13.10
CA SER A 36 -59.23 -13.99 -14.51
C SER A 36 -59.26 -15.51 -14.62
N THR A 37 -58.53 -16.20 -13.73
CA THR A 37 -58.47 -17.67 -13.67
C THR A 37 -59.79 -18.24 -13.16
N SER A 38 -60.35 -17.69 -12.09
CA SER A 38 -61.62 -18.16 -11.50
C SER A 38 -62.83 -17.92 -12.39
N LEU A 39 -62.83 -16.83 -13.18
CA LEU A 39 -63.93 -16.49 -14.09
C LEU A 39 -63.74 -17.02 -15.52
N GLY A 40 -62.56 -17.56 -15.84
CA GLY A 40 -62.22 -18.03 -17.20
C GLY A 40 -62.22 -16.91 -18.25
N ARG A 41 -62.01 -15.65 -17.86
CA ARG A 41 -62.08 -14.46 -18.72
C ARG A 41 -60.90 -13.54 -18.46
N GLU A 42 -60.37 -12.91 -19.49
CA GLU A 42 -59.26 -11.96 -19.35
C GLU A 42 -59.77 -10.62 -18.80
N ILE A 43 -59.19 -10.16 -17.70
CA ILE A 43 -59.48 -8.85 -17.11
C ILE A 43 -58.39 -7.87 -17.51
N GLY A 44 -58.73 -6.90 -18.36
CA GLY A 44 -57.77 -5.95 -18.96
C GLY A 44 -57.36 -4.77 -18.07
N THR A 45 -58.13 -4.45 -17.02
CA THR A 45 -57.84 -3.29 -16.15
C THR A 45 -58.13 -3.57 -14.68
N GLY A 46 -57.27 -3.07 -13.80
CA GLY A 46 -57.49 -3.02 -12.35
C GLY A 46 -57.39 -1.59 -11.82
N LYS A 47 -57.93 -1.35 -10.63
CA LYS A 47 -57.90 -0.05 -9.95
C LYS A 47 -57.24 -0.17 -8.58
N ILE A 48 -56.39 0.80 -8.25
CA ILE A 48 -55.88 1.01 -6.90
C ILE A 48 -56.47 2.33 -6.39
N ILE A 49 -57.17 2.29 -5.26
CA ILE A 49 -57.61 3.48 -4.52
C ILE A 49 -56.61 3.68 -3.38
N HIS A 50 -55.97 4.84 -3.32
CA HIS A 50 -54.85 5.04 -2.41
C HIS A 50 -54.75 6.42 -1.78
N GLY A 51 -54.07 6.47 -0.63
CA GLY A 51 -53.76 7.68 0.11
C GLY A 51 -54.95 8.34 0.78
N ASP A 52 -54.67 9.42 1.51
CA ASP A 52 -55.65 10.13 2.35
C ASP A 52 -56.75 10.78 1.51
N ASN A 53 -56.42 11.17 0.27
CA ASN A 53 -57.35 11.76 -0.70
C ASN A 53 -58.13 10.74 -1.53
N SER A 54 -58.00 9.43 -1.25
CA SER A 54 -58.65 8.35 -2.02
C SER A 54 -58.41 8.45 -3.54
N ALA A 55 -57.18 8.80 -3.93
CA ALA A 55 -56.79 8.94 -5.32
C ALA A 55 -56.92 7.60 -6.05
N THR A 56 -57.40 7.61 -7.30
CA THR A 56 -57.62 6.38 -8.07
C THR A 56 -56.60 6.22 -9.19
N LEU A 57 -55.78 5.17 -9.14
CA LEU A 57 -54.88 4.75 -10.21
C LEU A 57 -55.49 3.59 -11.00
N ARG A 58 -55.71 3.79 -12.31
CA ARG A 58 -56.11 2.70 -13.23
C ARG A 58 -54.88 2.13 -13.92
N THR A 59 -54.68 0.81 -13.83
CA THR A 59 -53.51 0.12 -14.37
C THR A 59 -53.90 -0.94 -15.40
N ARG A 60 -53.16 -1.03 -16.51
CA ARG A 60 -53.30 -2.13 -17.50
C ARG A 60 -52.62 -3.38 -16.97
N THR A 61 -53.29 -4.52 -17.14
CA THR A 61 -52.96 -5.75 -16.40
C THR A 61 -52.00 -6.68 -17.13
N SER A 62 -51.92 -6.61 -18.45
CA SER A 62 -51.14 -7.55 -19.29
C SER A 62 -49.67 -7.69 -18.91
N ALA A 63 -49.00 -6.59 -18.55
CA ALA A 63 -47.60 -6.62 -18.11
C ALA A 63 -47.44 -7.23 -16.70
N LEU A 64 -48.38 -6.96 -15.79
CA LEU A 64 -48.34 -7.41 -14.40
C LEU A 64 -48.59 -8.90 -14.27
N THR A 65 -49.53 -9.44 -15.05
CA THR A 65 -49.89 -10.87 -15.02
C THR A 65 -48.71 -11.77 -15.40
N SER A 66 -47.86 -11.33 -16.33
CA SER A 66 -46.66 -12.08 -16.72
C SER A 66 -45.63 -12.19 -15.58
N GLU A 67 -45.44 -11.11 -14.82
CA GLU A 67 -44.52 -11.09 -13.67
C GLU A 67 -45.10 -11.88 -12.50
N VAL A 68 -46.40 -11.77 -12.24
CA VAL A 68 -47.10 -12.57 -11.23
C VAL A 68 -46.92 -14.06 -11.50
N ARG A 69 -47.09 -14.52 -12.75
CA ARG A 69 -46.91 -15.92 -13.11
C ARG A 69 -45.50 -16.42 -12.78
N LYS A 70 -44.46 -15.66 -13.14
CA LYS A 70 -43.07 -15.99 -12.81
C LYS A 70 -42.84 -16.11 -11.30
N ARG A 71 -43.46 -15.23 -10.51
CA ARG A 71 -43.37 -15.27 -9.04
C ARG A 71 -44.07 -16.49 -8.47
N ILE A 72 -45.26 -16.82 -8.98
CA ILE A 72 -46.01 -18.03 -8.59
C ILE A 72 -45.19 -19.29 -8.92
N GLU A 73 -44.61 -19.38 -10.10
CA GLU A 73 -43.74 -20.51 -10.48
C GLU A 73 -42.54 -20.65 -9.53
N LYS A 74 -41.92 -19.53 -9.15
CA LYS A 74 -40.83 -19.52 -8.16
C LYS A 74 -41.30 -19.99 -6.78
N ILE A 75 -42.46 -19.53 -6.32
CA ILE A 75 -43.05 -19.96 -5.05
C ILE A 75 -43.40 -21.46 -5.08
N ALA A 76 -44.00 -21.94 -6.17
CA ALA A 76 -44.33 -23.35 -6.35
C ALA A 76 -43.07 -24.23 -6.33
N SER A 77 -41.98 -23.79 -6.97
CA SER A 77 -40.68 -24.46 -6.90
C SER A 77 -40.15 -24.54 -5.46
N LEU A 78 -40.23 -23.45 -4.70
CA LEU A 78 -39.82 -23.43 -3.28
C LEU A 78 -40.68 -24.37 -2.41
N LEU A 79 -42.00 -24.44 -2.65
CA LEU A 79 -42.91 -25.33 -1.93
C LEU A 79 -42.69 -26.81 -2.28
N SER A 80 -42.24 -27.11 -3.51
CA SER A 80 -41.94 -28.48 -3.94
C SER A 80 -40.60 -29.02 -3.42
N SER A 81 -39.75 -28.17 -2.83
CA SER A 81 -38.46 -28.56 -2.28
C SER A 81 -38.63 -29.38 -0.98
N PRO A 82 -37.95 -30.54 -0.83
CA PRO A 82 -38.06 -31.38 0.37
C PRO A 82 -37.41 -30.75 1.62
N SER A 83 -36.56 -29.75 1.44
CA SER A 83 -35.92 -29.00 2.52
C SER A 83 -36.41 -27.54 2.54
N PRO A 84 -36.69 -26.97 3.73
CA PRO A 84 -37.06 -25.57 3.84
C PRO A 84 -35.88 -24.67 3.41
N PRO A 85 -36.16 -23.49 2.82
CA PRO A 85 -35.10 -22.55 2.44
C PRO A 85 -34.38 -22.03 3.69
N GLU A 86 -33.07 -21.78 3.54
CA GLU A 86 -32.28 -21.19 4.62
C GLU A 86 -32.74 -19.74 4.90
N PRO A 87 -32.83 -19.33 6.18
CA PRO A 87 -33.20 -17.97 6.54
C PRO A 87 -32.10 -17.00 6.07
N LEU A 88 -32.47 -16.06 5.21
CA LEU A 88 -31.58 -15.02 4.70
C LEU A 88 -32.07 -13.65 5.14
N LEU A 89 -31.26 -12.96 5.94
CA LEU A 89 -31.55 -11.58 6.29
C LEU A 89 -31.44 -10.68 5.06
N ASN A 90 -32.40 -9.77 4.92
CA ASN A 90 -32.57 -8.86 3.80
C ASN A 90 -33.21 -7.53 4.25
N ARG A 91 -33.50 -6.63 3.31
CA ARG A 91 -34.03 -5.27 3.61
C ARG A 91 -35.44 -5.26 4.21
N HIS A 92 -36.26 -6.27 3.91
CA HIS A 92 -37.61 -6.39 4.45
C HIS A 92 -37.62 -6.85 5.92
N CYS A 93 -36.48 -7.29 6.47
CA CYS A 93 -36.43 -7.76 7.85
C CYS A 93 -36.82 -6.71 8.90
N THR A 94 -36.78 -5.41 8.60
CA THR A 94 -37.15 -4.36 9.56
C THR A 94 -38.64 -4.35 9.91
N GLU A 95 -39.51 -4.72 8.96
CA GLU A 95 -40.97 -4.75 9.09
C GLU A 95 -41.54 -6.18 9.13
N CYS A 96 -40.67 -7.19 9.08
CA CYS A 96 -41.07 -8.59 9.03
C CYS A 96 -41.33 -9.18 10.43
N GLU A 97 -42.49 -9.80 10.62
CA GLU A 97 -42.87 -10.50 11.86
C GLU A 97 -41.91 -11.65 12.24
N PHE A 98 -41.24 -12.26 11.25
CA PHE A 98 -40.31 -13.38 11.48
C PHE A 98 -38.86 -12.94 11.73
N ARG A 99 -38.59 -11.62 11.83
CA ARG A 99 -37.24 -11.05 11.94
C ARG A 99 -36.43 -11.70 13.05
N ASP A 100 -36.99 -11.80 14.25
CA ASP A 100 -36.23 -12.23 15.43
C ASP A 100 -35.86 -13.72 15.33
N ARG A 101 -36.80 -14.55 14.85
CA ARG A 101 -36.55 -15.97 14.56
C ARG A 101 -35.48 -16.16 13.49
N CYS A 102 -35.57 -15.42 12.38
CA CYS A 102 -34.58 -15.48 11.30
C CYS A 102 -33.20 -15.00 11.76
N ARG A 103 -33.14 -13.92 12.54
CA ARG A 103 -31.88 -13.38 13.08
C ARG A 103 -31.25 -14.32 14.10
N GLN A 104 -32.04 -14.99 14.94
CA GLN A 104 -31.55 -16.01 15.85
C GLN A 104 -30.92 -17.17 15.10
N LYS A 105 -31.63 -17.75 14.11
CA LYS A 105 -31.09 -18.83 13.29
C LYS A 105 -29.82 -18.43 12.55
N ALA A 106 -29.78 -17.22 11.98
CA ALA A 106 -28.58 -16.72 11.31
C ALA A 106 -27.38 -16.57 12.26
N LYS A 107 -27.62 -16.18 13.53
CA LYS A 107 -26.59 -16.16 14.59
C LYS A 107 -26.10 -17.56 14.96
N GLU A 108 -27.01 -18.51 15.12
CA GLU A 108 -26.68 -19.92 15.43
C GLU A 108 -25.86 -20.57 14.31
N SER A 109 -26.18 -20.28 13.05
CA SER A 109 -25.43 -20.78 11.88
C SER A 109 -24.22 -19.93 11.51
N ASP A 110 -23.97 -18.82 12.22
CA ASP A 110 -22.91 -17.84 11.93
C ASP A 110 -22.93 -17.34 10.46
N ASP A 111 -24.12 -17.15 9.88
CA ASP A 111 -24.27 -16.90 8.43
C ASP A 111 -23.82 -15.50 8.00
N LEU A 112 -23.30 -15.38 6.79
CA LEU A 112 -22.82 -14.12 6.22
C LEU A 112 -23.89 -13.03 6.10
N SER A 113 -25.18 -13.39 6.07
CA SER A 113 -26.30 -12.44 6.04
C SER A 113 -26.42 -11.58 7.29
N LEU A 114 -25.76 -11.96 8.40
CA LEU A 114 -25.66 -11.13 9.59
C LEU A 114 -24.95 -9.80 9.32
N LEU A 115 -23.96 -9.77 8.41
CA LEU A 115 -23.25 -8.56 8.05
C LEU A 115 -24.12 -7.67 7.15
N SER A 116 -24.73 -6.64 7.76
CA SER A 116 -25.61 -5.73 7.05
C SER A 116 -24.88 -5.02 5.89
N GLY A 117 -25.58 -4.78 4.78
CA GLY A 117 -25.00 -4.16 3.58
C GLY A 117 -24.30 -5.13 2.62
N MET A 118 -24.10 -6.41 2.99
CA MET A 118 -23.55 -7.41 2.08
C MET A 118 -24.59 -7.85 1.05
N SER A 119 -24.31 -7.61 -0.24
CA SER A 119 -25.23 -7.99 -1.32
C SER A 119 -25.31 -9.52 -1.51
N GLU A 120 -26.41 -10.00 -2.12
CA GLU A 120 -26.56 -11.42 -2.48
C GLU A 120 -25.43 -11.90 -3.42
N LYS A 121 -25.04 -11.05 -4.39
CA LYS A 121 -23.91 -11.33 -5.30
C LYS A 121 -22.59 -11.47 -4.55
N GLU A 122 -22.35 -10.63 -3.55
CA GLU A 122 -21.12 -10.67 -2.76
C GLU A 122 -21.06 -11.89 -1.83
N ARG A 123 -22.18 -12.25 -1.19
CA ARG A 123 -22.33 -13.50 -0.44
C ARG A 123 -22.05 -14.71 -1.34
N ALA A 124 -22.66 -14.78 -2.52
CA ALA A 124 -22.42 -15.84 -3.48
C ALA A 124 -20.93 -15.93 -3.88
N ARG A 125 -20.26 -14.79 -4.13
CA ARG A 125 -18.82 -14.73 -4.45
C ARG A 125 -17.92 -15.21 -3.31
N ILE A 126 -18.33 -15.01 -2.06
CA ILE A 126 -17.58 -15.49 -0.88
C ILE A 126 -17.81 -16.99 -0.70
N ARG A 127 -19.06 -17.46 -0.87
CA ARG A 127 -19.43 -18.87 -0.81
C ARG A 127 -18.73 -19.72 -1.88
N THR A 128 -18.53 -19.22 -3.10
CA THR A 128 -17.75 -19.93 -4.13
C THR A 128 -16.29 -20.17 -3.75
N LYS A 129 -15.76 -19.45 -2.75
CA LYS A 129 -14.41 -19.65 -2.19
C LYS A 129 -14.40 -20.61 -0.98
N GLY A 130 -15.53 -21.24 -0.67
CA GLY A 130 -15.67 -22.15 0.46
C GLY A 130 -15.82 -21.47 1.83
N ILE A 131 -16.19 -20.18 1.85
CA ILE A 131 -16.40 -19.40 3.09
C ILE A 131 -17.90 -19.21 3.26
N PHE A 132 -18.45 -19.79 4.32
CA PHE A 132 -19.89 -19.78 4.60
C PHE A 132 -20.26 -19.04 5.88
N THR A 133 -19.30 -18.81 6.79
CA THR A 133 -19.56 -18.20 8.09
C THR A 133 -18.81 -16.89 8.32
N VAL A 134 -19.33 -16.02 9.20
CA VAL A 134 -18.67 -14.77 9.60
C VAL A 134 -17.31 -15.06 10.26
N THR A 135 -17.23 -16.09 11.10
CA THR A 135 -15.98 -16.54 11.72
C THR A 135 -14.94 -16.95 10.67
N GLN A 136 -15.33 -17.72 9.64
CA GLN A 136 -14.42 -18.08 8.56
C GLN A 136 -13.95 -16.85 7.78
N LEU A 137 -14.86 -15.92 7.51
CA LEU A 137 -14.56 -14.66 6.83
C LEU A 137 -13.54 -13.82 7.62
N SER A 138 -13.62 -13.83 8.95
CA SER A 138 -12.74 -13.08 9.85
C SER A 138 -11.25 -13.48 9.70
N TYR A 139 -10.95 -14.75 9.41
CA TYR A 139 -9.58 -15.22 9.17
C TYR A 139 -9.01 -14.81 7.81
N THR A 140 -9.86 -14.30 6.90
CA THR A 140 -9.42 -13.91 5.55
C THR A 140 -8.90 -12.49 5.47
N PHE A 141 -9.15 -11.66 6.48
CA PHE A 141 -8.64 -10.30 6.49
C PHE A 141 -7.11 -10.30 6.52
N ARG A 142 -6.51 -9.65 5.52
CA ARG A 142 -5.07 -9.42 5.45
C ARG A 142 -4.84 -7.94 5.24
N PRO A 143 -4.11 -7.24 6.13
CA PRO A 143 -3.75 -5.85 5.89
C PRO A 143 -2.87 -5.80 4.64
N ARG A 144 -3.45 -5.37 3.52
CA ARG A 144 -2.64 -4.99 2.36
C ARG A 144 -2.12 -3.60 2.63
N ARG A 145 -0.82 -3.39 2.45
CA ARG A 145 -0.23 -2.03 2.49
C ARG A 145 -0.99 -1.16 1.50
N THR A 146 -1.69 -0.16 1.99
CA THR A 146 -2.35 0.78 1.11
C THR A 146 -1.28 1.58 0.37
N PRO A 147 -1.37 1.74 -0.97
CA PRO A 147 -0.37 2.50 -1.71
C PRO A 147 -0.28 3.91 -1.14
N LYS A 148 0.94 4.40 -0.86
CA LYS A 148 1.22 5.71 -0.25
C LYS A 148 0.61 6.94 -0.97
N ARG A 149 -0.02 6.75 -2.14
CA ARG A 149 -0.65 7.81 -2.96
C ARG A 149 -2.18 7.72 -3.00
N ALA A 150 -2.81 6.82 -2.25
CA ALA A 150 -4.26 6.80 -2.16
C ALA A 150 -4.73 8.00 -1.34
N ARG A 151 -5.32 9.01 -2.00
CA ARG A 151 -5.88 10.21 -1.36
C ARG A 151 -7.10 9.95 -0.45
N ASN A 152 -7.56 8.70 -0.41
CA ASN A 152 -8.41 8.13 0.63
C ASN A 152 -8.24 6.61 0.53
N PRO A 153 -7.43 5.97 1.42
CA PRO A 153 -7.05 4.57 1.30
C PRO A 153 -8.20 3.58 1.48
N ALA A 154 -9.31 4.02 2.08
CA ALA A 154 -10.45 3.17 2.28
C ALA A 154 -11.17 2.89 0.94
N LYS A 155 -10.90 1.68 0.44
CA LYS A 155 -11.72 1.01 -0.59
C LYS A 155 -13.12 0.71 -0.02
N PRO A 156 -14.12 0.29 -0.83
CA PRO A 156 -15.42 -0.10 -0.30
C PRO A 156 -15.28 -1.05 0.91
N HIS A 157 -16.10 -0.80 1.93
CA HIS A 157 -16.11 -1.41 3.25
C HIS A 157 -15.63 -2.87 3.29
N HIS A 158 -14.67 -3.15 4.18
CA HIS A 158 -14.06 -4.48 4.30
C HIS A 158 -14.85 -5.41 5.23
N PHE A 159 -15.78 -6.19 4.69
CA PHE A 159 -16.55 -7.17 5.48
C PHE A 159 -15.69 -8.18 6.26
N ALA A 160 -14.51 -8.55 5.76
CA ALA A 160 -13.58 -9.42 6.49
C ALA A 160 -12.99 -8.74 7.74
N LEU A 161 -12.79 -7.40 7.71
CA LEU A 161 -12.37 -6.63 8.87
C LEU A 161 -13.51 -6.47 9.87
N GLN A 162 -14.74 -6.25 9.39
CA GLN A 162 -15.93 -6.24 10.24
C GLN A 162 -16.11 -7.58 10.97
N ALA A 163 -15.97 -8.69 10.25
CA ALA A 163 -15.99 -10.02 10.83
C ALA A 163 -14.87 -10.22 11.88
N LEU A 164 -13.69 -9.66 11.64
CA LEU A 164 -12.59 -9.67 12.61
C LEU A 164 -12.91 -8.84 13.85
N ALA A 165 -13.53 -7.67 13.68
CA ALA A 165 -13.99 -6.80 14.77
C ALA A 165 -14.92 -7.56 15.71
N ILE A 166 -15.94 -8.22 15.14
CA ILE A 166 -16.92 -9.03 15.87
C ILE A 166 -16.23 -10.15 16.64
N ARG A 167 -15.34 -10.92 15.98
CA ARG A 167 -14.65 -12.05 16.62
C ARG A 167 -13.73 -11.62 17.77
N GLU A 168 -12.98 -10.52 17.61
CA GLU A 168 -12.05 -10.02 18.64
C GLU A 168 -12.72 -9.09 19.67
N ASN A 169 -14.00 -8.78 19.49
CA ASN A 169 -14.72 -7.74 20.23
C ASN A 169 -13.88 -6.45 20.34
N THR A 170 -13.37 -5.98 19.19
CA THR A 170 -12.39 -4.91 19.09
C THR A 170 -12.82 -3.95 17.97
N VAL A 171 -12.79 -2.65 18.24
CA VAL A 171 -12.99 -1.62 17.23
C VAL A 171 -11.70 -1.44 16.42
N TYR A 172 -11.77 -1.60 15.10
CA TYR A 172 -10.63 -1.37 14.22
C TYR A 172 -10.74 -0.04 13.48
N ILE A 173 -9.64 0.71 13.49
CA ILE A 173 -9.50 1.95 12.72
C ILE A 173 -8.63 1.68 11.49
N HIS A 174 -9.18 1.97 10.32
CA HIS A 174 -8.58 1.80 9.00
C HIS A 174 -8.37 3.16 8.32
N GLY A 175 -7.11 3.53 8.10
CA GLY A 175 -6.75 4.84 7.56
C GLY A 175 -6.81 5.94 8.62
N THR A 176 -7.11 7.16 8.15
CA THR A 176 -7.15 8.40 8.94
C THR A 176 -8.40 9.19 8.51
N PRO A 177 -9.58 8.91 9.09
CA PRO A 177 -10.74 9.76 8.84
C PRO A 177 -10.45 11.18 9.35
N GLU A 178 -10.82 12.22 8.60
CA GLU A 178 -10.62 13.61 9.01
C GLU A 178 -11.98 14.23 9.33
N LEU A 179 -12.13 14.77 10.54
CA LEU A 179 -13.30 15.55 10.95
C LEU A 179 -12.92 17.03 10.97
N PRO A 180 -13.82 17.94 10.55
CA PRO A 180 -13.51 19.37 10.55
C PRO A 180 -13.36 19.90 11.98
N GLU A 181 -12.34 20.73 12.20
CA GLU A 181 -12.19 21.48 13.44
C GLU A 181 -13.28 22.57 13.52
N CYS A 182 -14.07 22.52 14.58
CA CYS A 182 -15.23 23.39 14.77
C CYS A 182 -15.39 23.81 16.24
N LYS A 183 -15.86 25.04 16.44
CA LYS A 183 -16.11 25.63 17.77
C LYS A 183 -17.51 25.29 18.29
N SER A 184 -18.48 25.24 17.39
CA SER A 184 -19.87 24.91 17.70
C SER A 184 -20.28 23.68 16.90
N ARG A 185 -20.80 22.66 17.57
CA ARG A 185 -21.23 21.40 16.96
C ARG A 185 -22.74 21.24 17.13
N VAL A 186 -23.44 20.92 16.04
CA VAL A 186 -24.87 20.61 16.07
C VAL A 186 -25.04 19.18 15.63
N TYR A 187 -25.64 18.35 16.47
CA TYR A 187 -26.01 16.97 16.12
C TYR A 187 -27.49 16.96 15.75
N LEU A 188 -27.76 16.70 14.48
CA LEU A 188 -29.05 16.84 13.83
C LEU A 188 -29.67 15.45 13.59
N ASP A 189 -30.95 15.34 13.89
CA ASP A 189 -31.80 14.21 13.53
C ASP A 189 -33.19 14.72 13.13
N ILE A 190 -33.68 14.31 11.95
CA ILE A 190 -34.97 14.74 11.41
C ILE A 190 -35.91 13.55 11.31
N GLU A 191 -37.12 13.70 11.85
CA GLU A 191 -38.19 12.73 11.72
C GLU A 191 -39.22 13.17 10.67
N GLY A 192 -39.73 12.22 9.90
CA GLY A 192 -40.70 12.50 8.85
C GLY A 192 -41.53 11.31 8.42
N LEU A 193 -42.58 11.61 7.67
CA LEU A 193 -43.48 10.66 7.01
C LEU A 193 -43.11 10.59 5.52
N PRO A 194 -42.31 9.59 5.08
CA PRO A 194 -41.81 9.53 3.70
C PRO A 194 -42.93 9.45 2.66
N ASP A 195 -44.05 8.83 3.03
CA ASP A 195 -45.23 8.69 2.19
C ASP A 195 -45.81 10.05 1.77
N ARG A 196 -46.00 10.95 2.76
CA ARG A 196 -46.48 12.33 2.55
C ARG A 196 -45.37 13.30 2.15
N GLY A 197 -44.10 12.93 2.41
CA GLY A 197 -42.97 13.84 2.21
C GLY A 197 -42.96 15.01 3.19
N PHE A 198 -43.52 14.77 4.39
CA PHE A 198 -43.69 15.71 5.48
C PHE A 198 -42.69 15.41 6.60
N TYR A 199 -41.97 16.43 7.07
CA TYR A 199 -40.98 16.33 8.15
C TYR A 199 -41.53 17.06 9.37
N TYR A 200 -41.84 16.32 10.42
CA TYR A 200 -42.65 16.84 11.54
C TYR A 200 -41.83 17.23 12.77
N LEU A 201 -40.58 16.75 12.89
CA LEU A 201 -39.72 17.04 14.03
C LEU A 201 -38.27 17.17 13.59
N ILE A 202 -37.62 18.25 14.02
CA ILE A 202 -36.19 18.48 13.91
C ILE A 202 -35.60 18.50 15.31
N GLY A 203 -34.69 17.58 15.59
CA GLY A 203 -33.85 17.56 16.78
C GLY A 203 -32.50 18.20 16.52
N ALA A 204 -32.11 19.15 17.36
CA ALA A 204 -30.80 19.78 17.29
C ALA A 204 -30.16 19.81 18.68
N LEU A 205 -29.15 18.98 18.88
CA LEU A 205 -28.29 19.06 20.07
C LEU A 205 -27.12 20.00 19.77
N ILE A 206 -27.14 21.19 20.36
CA ILE A 206 -26.13 22.23 20.18
C ILE A 206 -25.10 22.11 21.31
N VAL A 207 -23.84 21.93 20.92
CA VAL A 207 -22.70 21.82 21.83
C VAL A 207 -21.69 22.92 21.50
N THR A 208 -21.49 23.85 22.43
CA THR A 208 -20.45 24.88 22.40
C THR A 208 -19.42 24.62 23.51
N GLU A 209 -18.35 25.41 23.59
CA GLU A 209 -17.31 25.24 24.63
C GLU A 209 -17.86 25.41 26.06
N GLU A 210 -18.96 26.16 26.24
CA GLU A 210 -19.50 26.54 27.56
C GLU A 210 -20.80 25.83 27.92
N ARG A 211 -21.58 25.34 26.93
CA ARG A 211 -22.94 24.82 27.18
C ARG A 211 -23.37 23.78 26.16
N GLU A 212 -24.19 22.84 26.65
CA GLU A 212 -24.94 21.87 25.85
C GLU A 212 -26.43 22.13 26.00
N THR A 213 -27.14 22.33 24.89
CA THR A 213 -28.59 22.55 24.86
C THR A 213 -29.24 21.76 23.73
N PHE A 214 -30.35 21.10 24.05
CA PHE A 214 -31.18 20.43 23.06
C PHE A 214 -32.37 21.30 22.68
N HIS A 215 -32.60 21.44 21.38
CA HIS A 215 -33.74 22.15 20.81
C HIS A 215 -34.55 21.18 19.94
N SER A 216 -35.87 21.22 20.07
CA SER A 216 -36.80 20.47 19.24
C SER A 216 -37.72 21.45 18.51
N PHE A 217 -37.78 21.35 17.19
CA PHE A 217 -38.67 22.15 16.34
C PHE A 217 -39.76 21.24 15.80
N TRP A 218 -41.02 21.53 16.11
CA TRP A 218 -42.14 20.66 15.84
C TRP A 218 -43.10 21.30 14.85
N ALA A 219 -43.58 20.52 13.88
CA ALA A 219 -44.66 20.89 12.98
C ALA A 219 -45.91 20.04 13.28
N ASP A 220 -47.00 20.69 13.66
CA ASP A 220 -48.28 20.02 13.86
C ASP A 220 -48.90 19.63 12.50
N THR A 221 -48.72 20.47 11.47
CA THR A 221 -49.23 20.24 10.11
C THR A 221 -48.18 20.45 9.02
N GLU A 222 -48.47 20.05 7.78
CA GLU A 222 -47.59 20.27 6.61
C GLU A 222 -47.29 21.75 6.36
N SER A 223 -48.23 22.66 6.66
CA SER A 223 -48.01 24.10 6.56
C SER A 223 -47.02 24.65 7.59
N ASP A 224 -46.88 23.99 8.74
CA ASP A 224 -45.99 24.43 9.82
C ASP A 224 -44.53 24.00 9.59
N GLN A 225 -44.31 23.06 8.65
CA GLN A 225 -42.98 22.54 8.33
C GLN A 225 -42.01 23.65 7.94
N ALA A 226 -42.42 24.58 7.09
CA ALA A 226 -41.57 25.70 6.66
C ALA A 226 -41.12 26.54 7.86
N THR A 227 -42.05 26.84 8.78
CA THR A 227 -41.80 27.60 10.00
C THR A 227 -40.82 26.87 10.92
N ALA A 228 -41.01 25.57 11.15
CA ALA A 228 -40.13 24.77 12.00
C ALA A 228 -38.68 24.74 11.45
N PHE A 229 -38.51 24.60 10.14
CA PHE A 229 -37.21 24.65 9.48
C PHE A 229 -36.56 26.05 9.57
N LEU A 230 -37.34 27.12 9.37
CA LEU A 230 -36.83 28.50 9.51
C LEU A 230 -36.36 28.79 10.95
N GLN A 231 -37.14 28.37 11.96
CA GLN A 231 -36.75 28.49 13.37
C GLN A 231 -35.46 27.72 13.69
N PHE A 232 -35.31 26.52 13.12
CA PHE A 232 -34.06 25.75 13.22
C PHE A 232 -32.87 26.53 12.63
N ALA A 233 -33.03 27.06 11.42
CA ALA A 233 -31.97 27.82 10.75
C ALA A 233 -31.60 29.08 11.55
N GLU A 234 -32.58 29.82 12.07
CA GLU A 234 -32.37 30.97 12.96
C GLU A 234 -31.62 30.61 14.25
N ALA A 235 -31.92 29.46 14.84
CA ALA A 235 -31.28 29.02 16.08
C ALA A 235 -29.78 28.70 15.93
N ILE A 236 -29.36 28.16 14.77
CA ILE A 236 -27.97 27.70 14.58
C ILE A 236 -27.10 28.68 13.77
N SER A 237 -27.69 29.54 12.94
CA SER A 237 -26.93 30.46 12.08
C SER A 237 -26.00 31.44 12.81
N PRO A 238 -26.33 31.96 14.01
CA PRO A 238 -25.46 32.85 14.76
C PRO A 238 -24.21 32.16 15.35
N LEU A 239 -24.15 30.82 15.33
CA LEU A 239 -23.09 30.07 16.01
C LEU A 239 -21.73 30.22 15.29
N PRO A 240 -20.66 30.65 15.99
CA PRO A 240 -19.35 30.80 15.38
C PRO A 240 -18.72 29.42 15.10
N GLY A 241 -18.11 29.28 13.92
CA GLY A 241 -17.38 28.05 13.55
C GLY A 241 -18.25 26.78 13.60
N LEU A 242 -19.50 26.90 13.11
CA LEU A 242 -20.52 25.85 13.10
C LEU A 242 -20.15 24.66 12.21
N CYS A 243 -20.33 23.44 12.72
CA CYS A 243 -20.47 22.22 11.94
C CYS A 243 -21.75 21.45 12.34
N VAL A 244 -22.49 20.97 11.33
CA VAL A 244 -23.73 20.21 11.53
C VAL A 244 -23.49 18.75 11.19
N PHE A 245 -23.55 17.86 12.18
CA PHE A 245 -23.40 16.43 12.02
C PHE A 245 -24.77 15.77 11.84
N HIS A 246 -24.87 14.85 10.88
CA HIS A 246 -26.08 14.05 10.65
C HIS A 246 -25.70 12.61 10.27
N PHE A 247 -26.62 11.66 10.44
CA PHE A 247 -26.33 10.23 10.29
C PHE A 247 -26.91 9.65 9.00
N GLY A 248 -26.12 9.68 7.92
CA GLY A 248 -26.55 9.24 6.60
C GLY A 248 -27.09 10.38 5.74
N ASP A 249 -27.63 10.08 4.55
CA ASP A 249 -28.02 11.12 3.59
C ASP A 249 -29.46 11.64 3.79
N TYR A 250 -30.22 11.03 4.70
CA TYR A 250 -31.64 11.33 4.90
C TYR A 250 -31.88 12.79 5.34
N ASP A 251 -31.20 13.25 6.39
CA ASP A 251 -31.40 14.60 6.94
C ASP A 251 -31.00 15.69 5.94
N ALA A 252 -29.88 15.48 5.24
CA ALA A 252 -29.43 16.38 4.18
C ALA A 252 -30.42 16.43 3.01
N ALA A 253 -31.02 15.30 2.64
CA ALA A 253 -32.07 15.25 1.63
C ALA A 253 -33.35 15.95 2.10
N ALA A 254 -33.72 15.80 3.38
CA ALA A 254 -34.85 16.50 3.99
C ALA A 254 -34.66 18.02 3.93
N MET A 255 -33.51 18.52 4.41
CA MET A 255 -33.18 19.95 4.33
C MET A 255 -33.21 20.50 2.91
N LYS A 256 -32.63 19.78 1.93
CA LYS A 256 -32.67 20.18 0.51
C LYS A 256 -34.09 20.25 -0.04
N ARG A 257 -34.93 19.27 0.31
CA ARG A 257 -36.32 19.19 -0.15
C ARG A 257 -37.15 20.34 0.40
N VAL A 258 -37.01 20.67 1.68
CA VAL A 258 -37.73 21.79 2.30
C VAL A 258 -37.20 23.11 1.78
N ALA A 259 -35.88 23.28 1.67
CA ALA A 259 -35.25 24.50 1.16
C ALA A 259 -35.76 24.87 -0.24
N ALA A 260 -35.97 23.91 -1.15
CA ALA A 260 -36.48 24.17 -2.49
C ALA A 260 -37.86 24.86 -2.53
N GLY A 261 -38.64 24.80 -1.44
CA GLY A 261 -39.93 25.48 -1.31
C GLY A 261 -39.89 26.82 -0.56
N LEU A 262 -38.74 27.27 -0.07
CA LEU A 262 -38.58 28.50 0.71
C LEU A 262 -38.14 29.71 -0.16
N PRO A 263 -38.33 30.96 0.31
CA PRO A 263 -37.81 32.15 -0.38
C PRO A 263 -36.28 32.17 -0.51
N ASP A 264 -35.75 32.86 -1.53
CA ASP A 264 -34.33 32.86 -1.89
C ASP A 264 -33.36 33.14 -0.72
N GLY A 265 -33.71 34.08 0.17
CA GLY A 265 -32.88 34.40 1.34
C GLY A 265 -32.73 33.22 2.31
N ALA A 266 -33.81 32.47 2.55
CA ALA A 266 -33.79 31.27 3.38
C ALA A 266 -33.08 30.10 2.67
N GLN A 267 -33.23 29.98 1.34
CA GLN A 267 -32.49 28.98 0.56
C GLN A 267 -30.98 29.13 0.70
N GLN A 268 -30.46 30.36 0.61
CA GLN A 268 -29.04 30.64 0.78
C GLN A 268 -28.54 30.24 2.17
N GLN A 269 -29.34 30.50 3.20
CA GLN A 269 -29.05 30.11 4.58
C GLN A 269 -28.94 28.58 4.73
N PHE A 270 -29.88 27.82 4.16
CA PHE A 270 -29.83 26.35 4.17
C PHE A 270 -28.65 25.79 3.35
N ASN A 271 -28.31 26.40 2.22
CA ASN A 271 -27.14 26.01 1.45
C ASN A 271 -25.85 26.20 2.26
N ALA A 272 -25.72 27.31 3.01
CA ALA A 272 -24.58 27.54 3.90
C ALA A 272 -24.51 26.53 5.06
N ILE A 273 -25.66 26.11 5.60
CA ILE A 273 -25.74 25.04 6.61
C ILE A 273 -25.29 23.70 6.01
N LEU A 274 -25.77 23.37 4.80
CA LEU A 274 -25.43 22.14 4.09
C LEU A 274 -23.94 22.07 3.72
N GLU A 275 -23.32 23.18 3.33
CA GLU A 275 -21.87 23.25 3.07
C GLU A 275 -21.02 22.95 4.32
N ARG A 276 -21.58 23.21 5.51
CA ARG A 276 -20.97 22.93 6.82
C ARG A 276 -21.49 21.65 7.45
N SER A 277 -22.25 20.85 6.70
CA SER A 277 -22.80 19.59 7.19
C SER A 277 -21.87 18.40 6.92
N VAL A 278 -21.82 17.46 7.85
CA VAL A 278 -20.94 16.30 7.81
C VAL A 278 -21.77 15.02 7.99
N ASN A 279 -21.78 14.18 6.95
CA ASN A 279 -22.36 12.84 7.02
C ASN A 279 -21.42 11.91 7.79
N VAL A 280 -21.75 11.64 9.05
CA VAL A 280 -20.94 10.81 9.96
C VAL A 280 -20.88 9.35 9.49
N LEU A 281 -21.98 8.80 8.96
CA LEU A 281 -22.01 7.43 8.45
C LEU A 281 -21.04 7.23 7.28
N SER A 282 -20.95 8.21 6.38
CA SER A 282 -20.01 8.19 5.25
C SER A 282 -18.55 8.24 5.68
N LEU A 283 -18.26 8.82 6.85
CA LEU A 283 -16.92 8.81 7.45
C LEU A 283 -16.62 7.50 8.17
N ILE A 284 -17.58 6.95 8.92
CA ILE A 284 -17.42 5.69 9.68
C ILE A 284 -17.29 4.51 8.75
N TYR A 285 -18.24 4.34 7.83
CA TYR A 285 -18.40 3.13 7.03
C TYR A 285 -17.10 2.65 6.34
N PRO A 286 -16.28 3.51 5.74
CA PRO A 286 -14.99 3.10 5.16
C PRO A 286 -13.85 2.91 6.19
N HIS A 287 -13.91 3.60 7.34
CA HIS A 287 -12.75 3.81 8.22
C HIS A 287 -12.82 3.15 9.59
N VAL A 288 -14.00 2.94 10.17
CA VAL A 288 -14.16 2.46 11.54
C VAL A 288 -15.04 1.22 11.55
N TYR A 289 -14.51 0.13 12.10
CA TYR A 289 -15.13 -1.18 12.09
C TYR A 289 -15.44 -1.59 13.53
N PHE A 290 -16.68 -1.36 13.94
CA PHE A 290 -17.18 -1.75 15.26
C PHE A 290 -17.44 -3.26 15.33
N PRO A 291 -17.41 -3.88 16.52
CA PRO A 291 -17.77 -5.29 16.70
C PRO A 291 -19.29 -5.51 16.66
N THR A 292 -19.97 -4.93 15.67
CA THR A 292 -21.42 -4.97 15.48
C THR A 292 -21.76 -5.56 14.11
N PHE A 293 -22.96 -6.11 13.97
CA PHE A 293 -23.43 -6.68 12.69
C PHE A 293 -23.92 -5.61 11.70
N SER A 294 -24.30 -4.43 12.20
CA SER A 294 -24.63 -3.26 11.37
C SER A 294 -23.93 -1.99 11.79
N ASN A 295 -23.90 -1.03 10.86
CA ASN A 295 -23.44 0.35 11.09
C ASN A 295 -24.63 1.30 11.30
N SER A 296 -25.77 0.82 11.80
CA SER A 296 -26.88 1.69 12.18
C SER A 296 -26.52 2.50 13.43
N LEU A 297 -27.09 3.70 13.57
CA LEU A 297 -26.81 4.57 14.72
C LEU A 297 -27.11 3.85 16.05
N LYS A 298 -28.16 3.03 16.07
CA LYS A 298 -28.55 2.24 17.24
C LYS A 298 -27.53 1.17 17.59
N ASP A 299 -27.13 0.33 16.64
CA ASP A 299 -26.13 -0.72 16.91
C ASP A 299 -24.81 -0.10 17.39
N LEU A 300 -24.38 1.01 16.79
CA LEU A 300 -23.15 1.73 17.19
C LEU A 300 -23.31 2.40 18.56
N GLY A 301 -24.41 3.10 18.78
CA GLY A 301 -24.70 3.79 20.03
C GLY A 301 -24.84 2.83 21.20
N THR A 302 -25.56 1.71 21.04
CA THR A 302 -25.67 0.66 22.06
C THR A 302 -24.31 0.06 22.40
N HIS A 303 -23.44 -0.15 21.41
CA HIS A 303 -22.07 -0.58 21.68
C HIS A 303 -21.26 0.45 22.49
N LEU A 304 -21.52 1.74 22.29
CA LEU A 304 -20.93 2.86 23.03
C LEU A 304 -21.67 3.19 24.36
N GLY A 305 -22.62 2.36 24.78
CA GLY A 305 -23.38 2.57 26.02
C GLY A 305 -24.44 3.67 25.94
N CYS A 306 -25.06 3.87 24.78
CA CYS A 306 -26.32 4.60 24.68
C CYS A 306 -27.49 3.64 24.89
N ASP A 307 -28.40 4.04 25.79
CA ASP A 307 -29.65 3.36 26.02
C ASP A 307 -30.78 4.21 25.47
N TRP A 308 -31.61 3.62 24.61
CA TRP A 308 -32.85 4.25 24.19
C TRP A 308 -33.90 4.09 25.28
N PRO A 309 -34.81 5.07 25.45
CA PRO A 309 -35.84 5.04 26.49
C PRO A 309 -36.71 3.77 26.44
N GLU A 310 -36.81 3.15 25.26
CA GLU A 310 -37.63 1.96 25.04
C GLU A 310 -36.86 0.91 24.23
N SER A 311 -36.83 -0.31 24.76
CA SER A 311 -36.14 -1.43 24.12
C SER A 311 -36.89 -1.84 22.86
N GLY A 312 -36.25 -1.67 21.70
CA GLY A 312 -36.80 -2.11 20.42
C GLY A 312 -37.35 -1.00 19.53
N ALA A 313 -37.45 0.25 20.03
CA ALA A 313 -37.91 1.38 19.24
C ALA A 313 -37.19 1.47 17.88
N THR A 314 -37.94 1.53 16.78
CA THR A 314 -37.44 1.65 15.39
C THR A 314 -37.94 2.93 14.72
N GLY A 315 -37.34 3.33 13.59
CA GLY A 315 -37.88 4.43 12.79
C GLY A 315 -39.27 4.15 12.19
N LEU A 316 -39.72 2.88 12.20
CA LEU A 316 -41.11 2.56 11.87
C LEU A 316 -42.04 2.90 13.04
N GLU A 317 -41.58 2.71 14.27
CA GLU A 317 -42.38 3.07 15.45
C GLU A 317 -42.54 4.58 15.60
N SER A 318 -41.56 5.39 15.22
CA SER A 318 -41.73 6.86 15.20
C SER A 318 -42.86 7.28 14.24
N ILE A 319 -42.99 6.62 13.09
CA ILE A 319 -44.10 6.81 12.14
C ILE A 319 -45.44 6.38 12.76
N ILE A 320 -45.49 5.23 13.44
CA ILE A 320 -46.71 4.74 14.11
C ILE A 320 -47.15 5.74 15.19
N TRP A 321 -46.23 6.16 16.08
CA TRP A 321 -46.54 7.13 17.13
C TRP A 321 -46.99 8.48 16.57
N ARG A 322 -46.45 8.91 15.43
CA ARG A 322 -46.91 10.13 14.77
C ARG A 322 -48.34 9.99 14.25
N ASN A 323 -48.68 8.86 13.61
CA ASN A 323 -50.02 8.61 13.11
C ASN A 323 -51.06 8.48 14.24
N GLU A 324 -50.71 7.80 15.33
CA GLU A 324 -51.57 7.69 16.54
C GLU A 324 -51.81 9.06 17.18
N TRP A 325 -50.75 9.88 17.28
CA TRP A 325 -50.86 11.24 17.79
C TRP A 325 -51.76 12.13 16.93
N GLU A 326 -51.68 12.02 15.59
CA GLU A 326 -52.59 12.72 14.66
C GLU A 326 -54.04 12.22 14.79
N GLY A 327 -54.24 10.95 15.11
CA GLY A 327 -55.55 10.34 15.37
C GLY A 327 -56.21 10.77 16.68
N GLY A 328 -55.50 11.50 17.55
CA GLY A 328 -55.99 11.95 18.85
C GLY A 328 -55.74 10.98 20.01
N ASP A 329 -55.03 9.88 19.76
CA ASP A 329 -54.71 8.87 20.77
C ASP A 329 -53.37 9.21 21.45
N GLY A 330 -53.42 9.84 22.62
CA GLY A 330 -52.27 9.91 23.54
C GLY A 330 -51.51 11.25 23.60
N PRO A 331 -51.75 12.10 24.63
CA PRO A 331 -51.03 13.37 24.82
C PRO A 331 -49.52 13.21 25.07
N ASP A 332 -49.10 12.02 25.53
CA ASP A 332 -47.69 11.73 25.82
C ASP A 332 -46.86 11.30 24.60
N LEU A 333 -47.48 11.01 23.44
CA LEU A 333 -46.77 10.55 22.24
C LEU A 333 -45.85 11.62 21.64
N LYS A 334 -46.26 12.90 21.68
CA LYS A 334 -45.41 14.01 21.25
C LYS A 334 -44.14 14.11 22.09
N LYS A 335 -44.27 13.96 23.41
CA LYS A 335 -43.12 13.93 24.33
C LYS A 335 -42.23 12.71 24.04
N ARG A 336 -42.82 11.53 23.82
CA ARG A 336 -42.10 10.29 23.48
C ARG A 336 -41.29 10.43 22.18
N LEU A 337 -41.86 11.03 21.14
CA LEU A 337 -41.16 11.32 19.88
C LEU A 337 -39.98 12.27 20.07
N VAL A 338 -40.17 13.33 20.86
CA VAL A 338 -39.10 14.29 21.19
C VAL A 338 -37.99 13.63 22.01
N ASP A 339 -38.33 12.78 22.98
CA ASP A 339 -37.33 12.08 23.79
C ASP A 339 -36.56 11.04 22.96
N TYR A 340 -37.24 10.32 22.06
CA TYR A 340 -36.62 9.40 21.10
C TYR A 340 -35.60 10.12 20.19
N ASN A 341 -36.03 11.22 19.56
CA ASN A 341 -35.20 12.03 18.67
C ASN A 341 -34.03 12.70 19.43
N ARG A 342 -34.23 13.12 20.68
CA ARG A 342 -33.15 13.59 21.56
C ARG A 342 -32.10 12.49 21.79
N THR A 343 -32.53 11.24 22.00
CA THR A 343 -31.59 10.13 22.15
C THR A 343 -30.80 9.87 20.87
N ASP A 344 -31.42 9.97 19.70
CA ASP A 344 -30.71 9.83 18.41
C ASP A 344 -29.66 10.94 18.23
N CYS A 345 -29.98 12.21 18.55
CA CYS A 345 -28.98 13.30 18.57
C CYS A 345 -27.82 13.00 19.57
N SER A 346 -28.13 12.48 20.75
CA SER A 346 -27.12 12.13 21.77
C SER A 346 -26.25 10.94 21.34
N ALA A 347 -26.83 9.93 20.71
CA ALA A 347 -26.08 8.80 20.15
C ALA A 347 -25.14 9.26 19.03
N LEU A 348 -25.63 10.13 18.14
CA LEU A 348 -24.82 10.72 17.08
C LEU A 348 -23.62 11.49 17.64
N ARG A 349 -23.84 12.24 18.73
CA ARG A 349 -22.76 12.90 19.48
C ARG A 349 -21.73 11.91 19.97
N LYS A 350 -22.12 10.88 20.74
CA LYS A 350 -21.17 9.90 21.31
C LYS A 350 -20.36 9.21 20.23
N VAL A 351 -21.00 8.82 19.13
CA VAL A 351 -20.32 8.22 17.98
C VAL A 351 -19.29 9.19 17.36
N THR A 352 -19.63 10.46 17.21
CA THR A 352 -18.74 11.48 16.63
C THR A 352 -17.56 11.82 17.55
N GLU A 353 -17.81 11.92 18.86
CA GLU A 353 -16.77 12.15 19.88
C GLU A 353 -15.80 10.97 19.95
N PHE A 354 -16.32 9.74 19.91
CA PHE A 354 -15.49 8.52 19.87
C PHE A 354 -14.50 8.55 18.70
N ILE A 355 -14.93 8.96 17.51
CA ILE A 355 -14.05 9.09 16.33
C ILE A 355 -13.01 10.18 16.59
N THR A 356 -13.44 11.36 17.06
CA THR A 356 -12.54 12.50 17.29
C THR A 356 -11.42 12.17 18.28
N GLN A 357 -11.75 11.48 19.37
CA GLN A 357 -10.80 11.09 20.43
C GLN A 357 -9.79 10.03 19.95
N ASN A 358 -10.24 9.06 19.14
CA ASN A 358 -9.45 7.86 18.84
C ASN A 358 -8.69 7.90 17.50
N VAL A 359 -8.91 8.91 16.67
CA VAL A 359 -8.26 9.04 15.35
C VAL A 359 -6.87 9.70 15.43
N GLY A 360 -6.64 10.56 16.42
CA GLY A 360 -5.37 11.28 16.64
C GLY A 360 -4.39 10.62 17.62
N SER A 361 -4.85 9.70 18.48
CA SER A 361 -3.99 9.07 19.48
C SER A 361 -3.20 7.88 18.91
N THR A 362 -1.88 7.89 19.09
CA THR A 362 -0.99 6.74 18.80
C THR A 362 -0.88 5.77 19.97
N ALA A 363 -1.54 6.05 21.09
CA ALA A 363 -1.56 5.22 22.27
C ALA A 363 -2.77 4.27 22.27
N LEU A 364 -2.52 3.00 22.65
CA LEU A 364 -3.55 2.04 23.01
C LEU A 364 -4.33 2.58 24.22
N ALA A 365 -5.45 3.26 23.97
CA ALA A 365 -6.35 3.69 25.02
C ALA A 365 -7.42 2.61 25.24
N GLU A 366 -7.54 2.14 26.48
CA GLU A 366 -8.74 1.47 26.98
C GLU A 366 -9.66 2.57 27.53
N GLU A 367 -10.54 3.10 26.70
CA GLU A 367 -11.64 3.96 27.18
C GLU A 367 -12.94 3.17 27.15
N ASN A 368 -13.65 3.13 28.28
CA ASN A 368 -14.97 2.53 28.46
C ASN A 368 -15.10 1.03 28.09
N GLY A 369 -14.01 0.25 28.20
CA GLY A 369 -14.05 -1.21 28.05
C GLY A 369 -14.03 -1.75 26.61
N ALA A 370 -14.01 -0.89 25.60
CA ALA A 370 -13.86 -1.27 24.19
C ALA A 370 -12.39 -1.33 23.78
N LYS A 371 -11.93 -2.48 23.25
CA LYS A 371 -10.56 -2.62 22.73
C LYS A 371 -10.45 -1.90 21.38
N ILE A 372 -9.47 -1.02 21.21
CA ILE A 372 -9.26 -0.28 19.95
C ILE A 372 -7.91 -0.66 19.35
N LYS A 373 -7.89 -0.96 18.04
CA LYS A 373 -6.65 -1.29 17.31
C LYS A 373 -6.62 -0.61 15.95
N ARG A 374 -5.45 -0.12 15.52
CA ARG A 374 -5.26 0.31 14.13
C ARG A 374 -4.97 -0.90 13.25
N THR A 375 -5.54 -0.92 12.05
CA THR A 375 -5.31 -2.00 11.07
C THR A 375 -3.84 -2.22 10.69
N GLU A 376 -3.00 -1.20 10.85
CA GLU A 376 -1.54 -1.28 10.65
C GLU A 376 -0.82 -2.16 11.69
N ASP A 377 -1.44 -2.34 12.85
CA ASP A 377 -0.94 -3.15 13.97
C ASP A 377 -1.50 -4.58 13.96
N VAL A 378 -2.55 -4.82 13.16
CA VAL A 378 -3.19 -6.13 12.97
C VAL A 378 -2.27 -7.02 12.16
N HIS A 379 -1.32 -7.65 12.85
CA HIS A 379 -0.40 -8.66 12.32
C HIS A 379 0.53 -8.18 11.20
N LYS A 380 1.68 -7.65 11.62
CA LYS A 380 2.93 -7.87 10.86
C LYS A 380 3.18 -9.37 10.82
N VAL A 381 2.67 -10.06 9.79
CA VAL A 381 3.07 -11.44 9.46
C VAL A 381 4.59 -11.48 9.58
N ARG A 382 5.10 -12.33 10.50
CA ARG A 382 6.55 -12.51 10.65
C ARG A 382 7.07 -12.87 9.27
N ALA A 383 7.79 -11.92 8.66
CA ALA A 383 8.42 -12.15 7.37
C ALA A 383 9.25 -13.44 7.49
N ARG A 384 9.29 -14.25 6.44
CA ARG A 384 9.89 -15.60 6.45
C ARG A 384 11.33 -15.62 7.02
N TRP A 385 12.07 -14.52 6.91
CA TRP A 385 13.41 -14.33 7.49
C TRP A 385 13.45 -14.11 9.02
N ARG A 386 12.33 -13.71 9.66
CA ARG A 386 12.18 -13.62 11.12
C ARG A 386 11.71 -14.93 11.77
N MET A 387 11.52 -16.01 11.00
CA MET A 387 11.17 -17.34 11.53
C MET A 387 12.23 -17.85 12.52
N PHE A 388 13.49 -17.48 12.31
CA PHE A 388 14.63 -17.81 13.18
C PHE A 388 15.16 -16.61 13.98
N ALA A 389 14.49 -15.45 13.92
CA ALA A 389 14.87 -14.30 14.73
C ALA A 389 14.40 -14.51 16.19
N PRO A 390 15.12 -13.91 17.17
CA PRO A 390 14.70 -13.95 18.57
C PRO A 390 13.22 -13.58 18.69
N LYS A 391 12.44 -14.47 19.32
CA LYS A 391 11.04 -14.23 19.62
C LYS A 391 10.96 -13.52 20.96
N ASP A 392 10.19 -12.45 20.99
CA ASP A 392 9.73 -11.85 22.24
C ASP A 392 8.67 -12.80 22.79
N TYR A 393 9.02 -13.53 23.85
CA TYR A 393 8.07 -14.38 24.56
C TYR A 393 7.33 -13.51 25.58
N ALA A 394 6.01 -13.67 25.63
CA ALA A 394 5.17 -12.95 26.59
C ALA A 394 5.54 -13.26 28.06
N LEU A 395 6.09 -14.45 28.30
CA LEU A 395 6.57 -14.88 29.61
C LEU A 395 8.09 -14.99 29.58
N GLN A 396 8.75 -14.37 30.56
CA GLN A 396 10.21 -14.38 30.69
C GLN A 396 10.75 -15.80 30.91
N ASP A 397 9.97 -16.66 31.58
CA ASP A 397 10.35 -18.06 31.80
C ASP A 397 10.38 -18.84 30.49
N LEU A 398 9.41 -18.64 29.60
CA LEU A 398 9.41 -19.29 28.28
C LEU A 398 10.57 -18.78 27.41
N TYR A 399 10.92 -17.49 27.52
CA TYR A 399 12.14 -16.96 26.89
C TYR A 399 13.39 -17.67 27.45
N HIS A 400 13.47 -17.82 28.77
CA HIS A 400 14.59 -18.48 29.43
C HIS A 400 14.72 -19.95 29.01
N ILE A 401 13.62 -20.71 29.04
CA ILE A 401 13.58 -22.12 28.62
C ILE A 401 14.02 -22.26 27.16
N ASN A 402 13.44 -21.46 26.27
CA ASN A 402 13.80 -21.53 24.85
C ASN A 402 15.26 -21.11 24.61
N LYS A 403 15.76 -20.13 25.36
CA LYS A 403 17.18 -19.75 25.33
C LYS A 403 18.09 -20.91 25.74
N CYS A 404 17.69 -21.67 26.76
CA CYS A 404 18.41 -22.85 27.23
C CYS A 404 18.30 -24.04 26.25
N GLY A 405 17.32 -24.03 25.35
CA GLY A 405 17.15 -25.00 24.27
C GLY A 405 17.98 -24.74 23.00
N TYR A 406 18.61 -23.56 22.85
CA TYR A 406 19.45 -23.29 21.68
C TYR A 406 20.64 -24.26 21.62
N PHE A 407 20.97 -24.67 20.39
CA PHE A 407 22.04 -25.62 20.09
C PHE A 407 23.37 -25.27 20.79
N ASP A 408 23.79 -24.01 20.71
CA ASP A 408 25.03 -23.53 21.32
C ASP A 408 24.96 -23.55 22.85
N TYR A 409 23.84 -23.09 23.44
CA TYR A 409 23.66 -23.10 24.91
C TYR A 409 23.74 -24.53 25.46
N GLN A 410 23.05 -25.48 24.82
CA GLN A 410 23.10 -26.88 25.25
C GLN A 410 24.52 -27.43 25.15
N ARG A 411 25.25 -27.18 24.07
CA ARG A 411 26.64 -27.65 23.96
C ARG A 411 27.56 -27.00 24.98
N GLU A 412 27.56 -25.68 25.07
CA GLU A 412 28.51 -24.92 25.89
C GLU A 412 28.26 -25.04 27.40
N LYS A 413 26.99 -25.19 27.83
CA LYS A 413 26.64 -25.23 29.26
C LYS A 413 26.10 -26.56 29.76
N VAL A 414 25.37 -27.32 28.95
CA VAL A 414 24.71 -28.57 29.38
C VAL A 414 25.59 -29.78 29.04
N PHE A 415 25.87 -30.02 27.75
CA PHE A 415 26.65 -31.17 27.27
C PHE A 415 28.13 -31.10 27.63
N VAL A 416 28.73 -29.90 27.75
CA VAL A 416 30.07 -29.70 28.32
C VAL A 416 30.18 -30.23 29.75
N LYS A 417 29.10 -30.16 30.54
CA LYS A 417 29.08 -30.65 31.92
C LYS A 417 28.93 -32.16 32.00
N THR A 418 28.20 -32.77 31.07
CA THR A 418 27.94 -34.22 31.07
C THR A 418 28.99 -35.03 30.33
N HIS A 419 29.54 -34.54 29.21
CA HIS A 419 30.43 -35.35 28.36
C HIS A 419 31.89 -34.86 28.41
N LYS A 420 32.81 -35.74 28.84
CA LYS A 420 34.25 -35.43 29.00
C LYS A 420 34.90 -34.81 27.75
N TYR A 421 34.48 -35.25 26.55
CA TYR A 421 34.97 -34.69 25.28
C TYR A 421 34.61 -33.21 25.09
N PHE A 422 33.36 -32.81 25.33
CA PHE A 422 32.94 -31.41 25.19
C PHE A 422 33.60 -30.51 26.24
N ARG A 423 33.86 -31.03 27.45
CA ARG A 423 34.65 -30.33 28.49
C ARG A 423 36.07 -30.00 28.03
N LYS A 424 36.74 -30.91 27.31
CA LYS A 424 38.04 -30.64 26.66
C LYS A 424 37.92 -29.61 25.54
N MET A 425 36.90 -29.67 24.69
CA MET A 425 36.70 -28.70 23.60
C MET A 425 36.48 -27.27 24.11
N ALA A 426 35.61 -27.07 25.11
CA ALA A 426 35.33 -25.74 25.68
C ALA A 426 36.58 -25.09 26.30
N SER A 427 37.46 -25.88 26.93
CA SER A 427 38.74 -25.37 27.46
C SER A 427 39.78 -25.02 26.37
N HIS A 428 39.62 -25.57 25.16
CA HIS A 428 40.45 -25.26 24.01
C HIS A 428 39.98 -24.00 23.26
N ASP A 429 38.66 -23.79 23.11
CA ASP A 429 38.11 -22.60 22.43
C ASP A 429 38.33 -21.30 23.25
N LEU A 430 38.29 -21.37 24.58
CA LEU A 430 38.60 -20.22 25.45
C LEU A 430 40.09 -19.84 25.43
N LYS A 431 40.97 -20.78 25.10
CA LYS A 431 42.42 -20.55 24.94
C LYS A 431 42.76 -20.33 23.48
N GLY A 432 42.08 -19.35 22.85
CA GLY A 432 42.55 -18.73 21.61
C GLY A 432 43.95 -18.13 21.83
N LYS A 433 45.00 -18.95 21.76
CA LYS A 433 46.38 -18.50 21.85
C LYS A 433 46.56 -17.49 20.73
N ARG A 434 46.78 -16.21 21.09
CA ARG A 434 47.33 -15.20 20.18
C ARG A 434 48.70 -15.70 19.75
N ARG A 435 48.74 -16.53 18.70
CA ARG A 435 49.99 -16.98 18.11
C ARG A 435 50.70 -15.74 17.58
N SER A 436 51.91 -15.52 18.08
CA SER A 436 52.82 -14.50 17.55
C SER A 436 52.91 -14.67 16.03
N VAL A 437 52.48 -13.66 15.29
CA VAL A 437 52.52 -13.68 13.83
C VAL A 437 53.98 -13.51 13.41
N ARG A 438 54.60 -14.57 12.87
CA ARG A 438 55.98 -14.51 12.35
C ARG A 438 56.04 -13.59 11.12
N PRO A 439 56.85 -12.52 11.12
CA PRO A 439 57.01 -11.66 9.95
C PRO A 439 57.63 -12.43 8.78
N SER A 440 57.04 -12.31 7.59
CA SER A 440 57.61 -12.85 6.35
C SER A 440 58.60 -11.87 5.70
N ARG A 441 58.56 -10.59 6.06
CA ARG A 441 59.43 -9.53 5.54
C ARG A 441 59.65 -8.44 6.59
N PHE A 442 60.87 -7.91 6.67
CA PHE A 442 61.19 -6.71 7.45
C PHE A 442 61.44 -5.52 6.52
N VAL A 443 60.96 -4.34 6.92
CA VAL A 443 61.22 -3.07 6.22
C VAL A 443 61.64 -2.04 7.25
N ASP A 444 62.89 -1.60 7.19
CA ASP A 444 63.42 -0.54 8.04
C ASP A 444 63.08 0.84 7.45
N ILE A 445 62.41 1.66 8.25
CA ILE A 445 62.10 3.05 7.92
C ILE A 445 63.05 3.92 8.74
N VAL A 446 64.00 4.55 8.04
CA VAL A 446 65.09 5.32 8.62
C VAL A 446 65.03 6.78 8.14
N CYS A 447 65.47 7.70 8.99
CA CYS A 447 65.75 9.08 8.59
C CYS A 447 67.26 9.21 8.43
N ASN A 448 67.72 9.79 7.33
CA ASN A 448 69.14 10.02 7.08
C ASN A 448 69.57 11.47 7.38
N ARG A 449 68.61 12.37 7.64
CA ARG A 449 68.83 13.79 7.99
C ARG A 449 67.71 14.27 8.91
N CYS A 450 68.00 15.27 9.74
CA CYS A 450 66.98 15.95 10.53
C CYS A 450 66.00 16.72 9.61
N PRO A 451 64.66 16.55 9.71
CA PRO A 451 63.69 17.31 8.92
C PRO A 451 63.71 18.81 9.21
N GLU A 452 64.15 19.19 10.40
CA GLU A 452 64.10 20.56 10.93
C GLU A 452 65.35 21.36 10.54
N CYS A 453 66.54 20.86 10.88
CA CYS A 453 67.81 21.57 10.64
C CYS A 453 68.67 20.93 9.54
N ARG A 454 68.20 19.86 8.89
CA ARG A 454 68.91 19.11 7.83
C ARG A 454 70.28 18.53 8.20
N ALA A 455 70.70 18.64 9.46
CA ALA A 455 71.93 18.06 9.97
C ALA A 455 71.94 16.54 9.77
N LYS A 456 73.11 16.00 9.37
CA LYS A 456 73.35 14.56 9.21
C LYS A 456 73.61 13.85 10.54
N ASN A 457 73.93 14.60 11.59
CA ASN A 457 74.29 14.05 12.89
C ASN A 457 73.02 13.79 13.73
N ILE A 458 72.39 12.65 13.48
CA ILE A 458 71.17 12.18 14.13
C ILE A 458 71.44 10.84 14.82
N ARG A 459 71.23 10.78 16.14
CA ARG A 459 71.47 9.57 16.94
C ARG A 459 70.20 8.74 17.04
N GLN A 460 70.30 7.47 16.67
CA GLN A 460 69.21 6.51 16.74
C GLN A 460 68.88 6.16 18.21
N THR A 461 67.60 6.13 18.56
CA THR A 461 67.12 5.86 19.93
C THR A 461 66.27 4.59 19.98
N THR A 462 64.97 4.72 19.74
CA THR A 462 64.01 3.62 19.89
C THR A 462 63.49 3.12 18.55
N CYS A 463 63.13 1.84 18.49
CA CYS A 463 62.52 1.20 17.32
C CYS A 463 61.09 0.78 17.66
N GLU A 464 60.12 1.31 16.93
CA GLU A 464 58.74 0.83 17.01
C GLU A 464 58.50 -0.20 15.90
N ARG A 465 57.98 -1.39 16.27
CA ARG A 465 57.63 -2.45 15.30
C ARG A 465 56.13 -2.42 15.01
N ARG A 466 55.77 -2.41 13.73
CA ARG A 466 54.37 -2.49 13.28
C ARG A 466 54.20 -3.56 12.23
N ASN A 467 53.27 -4.49 12.46
CA ASN A 467 52.99 -5.58 11.52
C ASN A 467 51.83 -5.21 10.60
N LEU A 468 52.05 -5.36 9.30
CA LEU A 468 51.04 -5.28 8.25
C LEU A 468 50.68 -6.70 7.79
N LEU A 469 49.45 -7.12 8.06
CA LEU A 469 48.87 -8.39 7.63
C LEU A 469 48.17 -8.23 6.28
N ASP A 470 48.61 -8.94 5.25
CA ASP A 470 48.07 -8.81 3.89
C ASP A 470 47.96 -10.16 3.18
N LEU A 471 47.23 -10.19 2.06
CA LEU A 471 47.18 -11.31 1.13
C LEU A 471 47.86 -10.92 -0.18
N LYS A 472 48.84 -11.72 -0.62
CA LYS A 472 49.52 -11.55 -1.91
C LYS A 472 48.98 -12.55 -2.92
N PHE A 473 48.49 -12.01 -4.02
CA PHE A 473 47.95 -12.76 -5.14
C PHE A 473 49.05 -12.98 -6.17
N THR A 474 49.35 -14.24 -6.46
CA THR A 474 50.25 -14.66 -7.55
C THR A 474 49.45 -15.44 -8.59
N LYS A 475 50.04 -15.70 -9.75
CA LYS A 475 49.41 -16.56 -10.78
C LYS A 475 49.11 -17.97 -10.24
N SER A 476 49.90 -18.43 -9.27
CA SER A 476 49.82 -19.77 -8.67
C SER A 476 48.97 -19.86 -7.39
N GLY A 477 48.46 -18.75 -6.86
CA GLY A 477 47.59 -18.79 -5.69
C GLY A 477 47.59 -17.52 -4.84
N VAL A 478 47.00 -17.63 -3.65
CA VAL A 478 46.91 -16.54 -2.67
C VAL A 478 47.70 -16.94 -1.43
N LYS A 479 48.68 -16.13 -1.03
CA LYS A 479 49.51 -16.38 0.15
C LYS A 479 49.36 -15.29 1.21
N ARG A 480 49.36 -15.71 2.48
CA ARG A 480 49.47 -14.81 3.63
C ARG A 480 50.85 -14.12 3.62
N SER A 481 50.87 -12.81 3.82
CA SER A 481 52.08 -12.00 3.91
C SER A 481 52.03 -11.11 5.16
N VAL A 482 53.12 -11.08 5.92
CA VAL A 482 53.25 -10.31 7.15
C VAL A 482 54.49 -9.44 7.05
N THR A 483 54.31 -8.14 6.84
CA THR A 483 55.43 -7.19 6.75
C THR A 483 55.60 -6.48 8.09
N CYS A 484 56.75 -6.65 8.74
CA CYS A 484 57.10 -5.90 9.94
C CYS A 484 57.86 -4.63 9.54
N TYR A 485 57.22 -3.47 9.69
CA TYR A 485 57.85 -2.17 9.57
C TYR A 485 58.55 -1.82 10.89
N ARG A 486 59.82 -1.46 10.79
CA ARG A 486 60.65 -0.99 11.90
C ARG A 486 60.84 0.50 11.75
N CYS A 487 60.08 1.28 12.52
CA CYS A 487 60.13 2.74 12.50
C CYS A 487 61.13 3.22 13.55
N TRP A 488 62.22 3.83 13.11
CA TRP A 488 63.26 4.32 14.01
C TRP A 488 63.02 5.76 14.43
N SER A 489 63.23 6.03 15.72
CA SER A 489 63.29 7.38 16.28
C SER A 489 64.74 7.83 16.40
N TYR A 490 64.96 9.13 16.22
CA TYR A 490 66.27 9.76 16.24
C TYR A 490 66.23 11.02 17.10
N ILE A 491 67.34 11.38 17.72
CA ILE A 491 67.56 12.69 18.35
C ILE A 491 68.61 13.42 17.53
N CYS A 492 68.32 14.65 17.11
CA CYS A 492 69.30 15.47 16.41
C CYS A 492 70.31 16.05 17.40
N SER A 493 71.60 15.80 17.18
CA SER A 493 72.67 16.33 18.04
C SER A 493 72.88 17.84 17.87
N THR A 494 72.34 18.44 16.81
CA THR A 494 72.49 19.88 16.52
C THR A 494 71.33 20.71 17.09
N CYS A 495 70.08 20.23 17.00
CA CYS A 495 68.90 20.98 17.45
C CYS A 495 68.11 20.33 18.59
N GLY A 496 68.56 19.18 19.11
CA GLY A 496 67.93 18.45 20.22
C GLY A 496 66.58 17.82 19.93
N LYS A 497 65.95 18.11 18.76
CA LYS A 497 64.60 17.62 18.43
C LYS A 497 64.57 16.13 18.15
N ILE A 498 63.49 15.48 18.60
CA ILE A 498 63.19 14.08 18.34
C ILE A 498 62.52 13.96 16.97
N VAL A 499 63.12 13.18 16.08
CA VAL A 499 62.63 12.88 14.74
C VAL A 499 62.15 11.44 14.70
N LYS A 500 60.90 11.21 14.29
CA LYS A 500 60.38 9.85 14.06
C LYS A 500 60.31 9.57 12.58
N ALA A 501 60.97 8.50 12.14
CA ALA A 501 60.83 8.02 10.77
C ALA A 501 59.42 7.43 10.60
N GLN A 502 58.56 8.13 9.87
CA GLN A 502 57.21 7.67 9.57
C GLN A 502 57.13 7.18 8.11
N PRO A 503 56.42 6.07 7.84
CA PRO A 503 56.09 5.69 6.47
C PRO A 503 55.26 6.77 5.77
N ARG A 504 55.34 6.82 4.44
CA ARG A 504 54.47 7.68 3.59
C ARG A 504 52.97 7.35 3.68
N PHE A 505 52.59 6.23 4.29
CA PHE A 505 51.21 5.78 4.43
C PHE A 505 50.69 5.96 5.86
N SER A 506 49.38 6.21 5.98
CA SER A 506 48.66 6.36 7.25
C SER A 506 49.01 5.23 8.23
N THR A 507 49.71 5.60 9.28
CA THR A 507 50.43 4.74 10.21
C THR A 507 49.52 3.86 11.09
N ARG A 508 48.18 3.93 10.95
CA ARG A 508 47.22 3.14 11.74
C ARG A 508 46.76 1.83 11.08
N GLN A 509 47.13 1.57 9.82
CA GLN A 509 46.66 0.38 9.10
C GLN A 509 47.51 -0.85 9.41
N THR A 510 46.92 -1.77 10.17
CA THR A 510 47.47 -3.10 10.48
C THR A 510 47.17 -4.13 9.40
N TYR A 511 46.32 -3.80 8.43
CA TYR A 511 45.83 -4.72 7.40
C TYR A 511 46.08 -4.14 6.01
N GLY A 512 46.58 -4.98 5.10
CA GLY A 512 46.88 -4.60 3.73
C GLY A 512 45.66 -4.63 2.82
N HIS A 513 45.79 -3.92 1.70
CA HIS A 513 44.74 -3.76 0.71
C HIS A 513 44.28 -5.08 0.10
N GLY A 514 45.21 -6.02 -0.17
CA GLY A 514 44.87 -7.31 -0.75
C GLY A 514 43.95 -8.13 0.16
N LEU A 515 44.19 -8.12 1.47
CA LEU A 515 43.31 -8.75 2.45
C LEU A 515 41.92 -8.09 2.49
N MET A 516 41.86 -6.76 2.50
CA MET A 516 40.58 -6.02 2.55
C MET A 516 39.76 -6.25 1.28
N SER A 517 40.40 -6.16 0.11
CA SER A 517 39.79 -6.45 -1.20
C SER A 517 39.26 -7.88 -1.29
N TRP A 518 39.98 -8.87 -0.76
CA TRP A 518 39.50 -10.25 -0.67
C TRP A 518 38.20 -10.35 0.14
N CYS A 519 38.16 -9.73 1.33
CA CYS A 519 36.99 -9.76 2.19
C CYS A 519 35.77 -9.12 1.52
N VAL A 520 35.96 -7.97 0.87
CA VAL A 520 34.89 -7.24 0.16
C VAL A 520 34.42 -8.01 -1.07
N TYR A 521 35.33 -8.60 -1.84
CA TYR A 521 34.99 -9.42 -3.00
C TYR A 521 34.07 -10.59 -2.60
N PHE A 522 34.46 -11.38 -1.59
CA PHE A 522 33.63 -12.51 -1.16
C PHE A 522 32.31 -12.07 -0.53
N ASN A 523 32.27 -10.93 0.15
CA ASN A 523 31.04 -10.43 0.75
C ASN A 523 30.05 -9.86 -0.27
N VAL A 524 30.54 -9.00 -1.17
CA VAL A 524 29.69 -8.20 -2.08
C VAL A 524 29.48 -8.92 -3.41
N VAL A 525 30.55 -9.48 -4.01
CA VAL A 525 30.49 -10.13 -5.33
C VAL A 525 30.02 -11.58 -5.21
N SER A 526 30.63 -12.34 -4.28
CA SER A 526 30.25 -13.76 -4.08
C SER A 526 29.03 -13.94 -3.17
N GLY A 527 28.48 -12.86 -2.60
CA GLY A 527 27.27 -12.88 -1.78
C GLY A 527 27.40 -13.65 -0.46
N LEU A 528 28.62 -13.91 0.02
CA LEU A 528 28.84 -14.59 1.30
C LEU A 528 28.56 -13.63 2.46
N ASN A 529 27.88 -14.11 3.50
CA ASN A 529 27.76 -13.33 4.73
C ASN A 529 29.15 -13.12 5.37
N MET A 530 29.35 -12.02 6.10
CA MET A 530 30.66 -11.69 6.67
C MET A 530 31.19 -12.76 7.64
N LEU A 531 30.31 -13.54 8.28
CA LEU A 531 30.69 -14.65 9.15
C LEU A 531 31.30 -15.82 8.36
N LYS A 532 30.77 -16.13 7.17
CA LYS A 532 31.34 -17.13 6.26
C LYS A 532 32.67 -16.63 5.70
N VAL A 533 32.78 -15.34 5.36
CA VAL A 533 34.06 -14.73 4.95
C VAL A 533 35.11 -14.87 6.06
N GLN A 534 34.74 -14.59 7.32
CA GLN A 534 35.59 -14.79 8.49
C GLN A 534 36.05 -16.24 8.65
N LYS A 535 35.11 -17.19 8.52
CA LYS A 535 35.41 -18.62 8.60
C LYS A 535 36.37 -19.04 7.48
N SER A 536 36.12 -18.62 6.24
CA SER A 536 37.02 -18.89 5.12
C SER A 536 38.42 -18.32 5.32
N LEU A 537 38.57 -17.14 5.95
CA LEU A 537 39.89 -16.61 6.30
C LEU A 537 40.61 -17.48 7.34
N LYS A 538 39.88 -17.97 8.34
CA LYS A 538 40.44 -18.87 9.36
C LYS A 538 40.87 -20.19 8.73
N ASP A 539 40.00 -20.80 7.92
CA ASP A 539 40.19 -22.15 7.40
C ASP A 539 41.21 -22.20 6.25
N LEU A 540 41.27 -21.18 5.39
CA LEU A 540 42.13 -21.18 4.20
C LEU A 540 43.48 -20.48 4.40
N VAL A 541 43.54 -19.44 5.23
CA VAL A 541 44.75 -18.61 5.40
C VAL A 541 45.21 -18.47 6.85
N ASP A 542 44.61 -19.21 7.78
CA ASP A 542 44.94 -19.21 9.21
C ASP A 542 44.96 -17.78 9.78
N LEU A 543 43.94 -16.99 9.43
CA LEU A 543 43.74 -15.62 9.92
C LEU A 543 42.41 -15.50 10.65
N SER A 544 42.47 -15.16 11.94
CA SER A 544 41.30 -14.91 12.76
C SER A 544 41.20 -13.43 13.13
N PHE A 545 40.04 -12.84 12.88
CA PHE A 545 39.76 -11.44 13.16
C PHE A 545 38.50 -11.30 14.01
N PRO A 546 38.38 -10.29 14.87
CA PRO A 546 37.09 -9.92 15.45
C PRO A 546 36.07 -9.57 14.35
N HIS A 547 34.81 -9.94 14.54
CA HIS A 547 33.74 -9.69 13.55
C HIS A 547 33.65 -8.20 13.15
N THR A 548 33.86 -7.30 14.10
CA THR A 548 33.86 -5.84 13.89
C THR A 548 34.93 -5.36 12.91
N GLN A 549 36.08 -6.04 12.82
CA GLN A 549 37.15 -5.64 11.89
C GLN A 549 36.77 -5.85 10.42
N LEU A 550 36.01 -6.90 10.10
CA LEU A 550 35.60 -7.17 8.71
C LEU A 550 34.68 -6.09 8.16
N TYR A 551 33.77 -5.54 8.98
CA TYR A 551 32.95 -4.41 8.55
C TYR A 551 33.77 -3.12 8.40
N ARG A 552 34.82 -2.93 9.20
CA ARG A 552 35.75 -1.81 9.00
C ARG A 552 36.53 -1.94 7.69
N PHE A 553 36.87 -3.16 7.26
CA PHE A 553 37.48 -3.37 5.93
C PHE A 553 36.54 -2.94 4.82
N LYS A 554 35.26 -3.32 4.91
CA LYS A 554 34.24 -2.85 3.96
C LYS A 554 34.17 -1.33 3.94
N GLN A 555 34.07 -0.69 5.11
CA GLN A 555 34.03 0.77 5.21
C GLN A 555 35.27 1.44 4.60
N TYR A 556 36.46 0.89 4.82
CA TYR A 556 37.69 1.42 4.25
C TYR A 556 37.70 1.35 2.71
N VAL A 557 37.30 0.20 2.15
CA VAL A 557 37.22 0.03 0.70
C VAL A 557 36.12 0.91 0.11
N THR A 558 34.96 1.03 0.74
CA THR A 558 33.90 1.97 0.34
C THR A 558 34.42 3.41 0.28
N ALA A 559 35.12 3.87 1.31
CA ALA A 559 35.65 5.24 1.37
C ALA A 559 36.63 5.53 0.22
N ARG A 560 37.39 4.52 -0.22
CA ARG A 560 38.29 4.64 -1.38
C ARG A 560 37.55 4.84 -2.70
N TYR A 561 36.37 4.22 -2.85
CA TYR A 561 35.59 4.20 -4.08
C TYR A 561 34.46 5.24 -4.12
N ALA A 562 34.26 6.01 -3.05
CA ALA A 562 33.22 7.05 -3.00
C ALA A 562 33.38 8.10 -4.11
N SER A 563 34.60 8.57 -4.36
CA SER A 563 34.87 9.54 -5.44
C SER A 563 34.58 8.97 -6.83
N LEU A 564 34.83 7.67 -7.02
CA LEU A 564 34.51 6.98 -8.28
C LEU A 564 33.00 6.85 -8.47
N ASP A 565 32.25 6.53 -7.42
CA ASP A 565 30.78 6.46 -7.48
C ASP A 565 30.15 7.82 -7.83
N GLU A 566 30.70 8.92 -7.30
CA GLU A 566 30.29 10.28 -7.68
C GLU A 566 30.69 10.65 -9.12
N GLU A 567 31.84 10.16 -9.60
CA GLU A 567 32.27 10.31 -11.00
C GLU A 567 31.37 9.52 -11.96
N LEU A 568 30.94 8.31 -11.55
CA LEU A 568 29.98 7.49 -12.29
C LEU A 568 28.66 8.23 -12.46
N LEU A 569 28.08 8.77 -11.39
CA LEU A 569 26.84 9.53 -11.47
C LEU A 569 26.97 10.72 -12.43
N ARG A 570 28.03 11.52 -12.30
CA ARG A 570 28.27 12.68 -13.18
C ARG A 570 28.43 12.28 -14.65
N SER A 571 29.04 11.12 -14.92
CA SER A 571 29.23 10.60 -16.28
C SER A 571 27.94 10.03 -16.86
N ILE A 572 27.12 9.38 -16.03
CA ILE A 572 25.79 8.88 -16.38
C ILE A 572 24.87 10.05 -16.77
N VAL A 573 24.86 11.14 -15.99
CA VAL A 573 24.04 12.34 -16.28
C VAL A 573 24.42 13.00 -17.61
N LYS A 574 25.67 12.87 -18.06
CA LYS A 574 26.13 13.39 -19.37
C LYS A 574 25.86 12.44 -20.54
N SER A 575 25.34 11.24 -20.28
CA SER A 575 25.09 10.24 -21.33
C SER A 575 23.83 10.56 -22.13
N SER A 576 23.73 10.05 -23.35
CA SER A 576 22.56 10.27 -24.22
C SER A 576 21.35 9.38 -23.88
N LEU A 577 21.56 8.35 -23.06
CA LEU A 577 20.56 7.36 -22.69
C LEU A 577 20.76 6.93 -21.23
N ILE A 578 19.70 6.99 -20.44
CA ILE A 578 19.68 6.52 -19.05
C ILE A 578 18.55 5.53 -18.88
N HIS A 579 18.83 4.47 -18.14
CA HIS A 579 17.86 3.52 -17.61
C HIS A 579 17.71 3.75 -16.12
N ILE A 580 16.47 3.74 -15.62
CA ILE A 580 16.18 3.93 -14.19
C ILE A 580 15.16 2.90 -13.71
N ASP A 581 15.35 2.41 -12.49
CA ASP A 581 14.42 1.50 -11.82
C ASP A 581 14.60 1.59 -10.29
N GLU A 582 13.61 1.14 -9.54
CA GLU A 582 13.60 1.19 -8.09
C GLU A 582 13.04 -0.07 -7.43
N THR A 583 13.56 -0.38 -6.24
CA THR A 583 13.11 -1.52 -5.47
C THR A 583 13.04 -1.22 -3.98
N ALA A 584 11.97 -1.69 -3.34
CA ALA A 584 11.77 -1.53 -1.91
C ALA A 584 12.85 -2.26 -1.08
N VAL A 585 13.14 -1.71 0.09
CA VAL A 585 14.11 -2.26 1.03
C VAL A 585 13.62 -2.10 2.48
N ASN A 586 13.82 -3.11 3.33
CA ASN A 586 13.51 -3.00 4.76
C ASN A 586 14.81 -2.82 5.57
N LEU A 587 14.97 -1.67 6.19
CA LEU A 587 16.01 -1.41 7.19
C LEU A 587 15.54 -1.90 8.57
N ARG A 588 16.46 -1.91 9.55
CA ARG A 588 16.13 -2.25 10.95
C ARG A 588 15.02 -1.38 11.54
N SER A 589 15.02 -0.08 11.25
CA SER A 589 14.11 0.91 11.84
C SER A 589 12.96 1.30 10.92
N GLN A 590 13.16 1.25 9.59
CA GLN A 590 12.21 1.81 8.62
C GLN A 590 12.27 1.08 7.27
N ALA A 591 11.25 1.26 6.44
CA ALA A 591 11.31 0.87 5.04
C ALA A 591 11.81 2.04 4.18
N GLY A 592 12.48 1.75 3.07
CA GLY A 592 12.90 2.73 2.08
C GLY A 592 13.00 2.12 0.69
N TYR A 593 13.70 2.80 -0.21
CA TYR A 593 13.84 2.42 -1.61
C TYR A 593 15.29 2.55 -2.05
N VAL A 594 15.77 1.53 -2.76
CA VAL A 594 17.04 1.57 -3.50
C VAL A 594 16.70 1.82 -4.96
N TRP A 595 17.33 2.85 -5.50
CA TRP A 595 17.21 3.26 -6.89
C TRP A 595 18.47 2.86 -7.63
N VAL A 596 18.33 2.52 -8.90
CA VAL A 596 19.44 2.33 -9.83
C VAL A 596 19.28 3.27 -11.01
N VAL A 597 20.37 3.90 -11.41
CA VAL A 597 20.48 4.66 -12.65
C VAL A 597 21.65 4.06 -13.42
N THR A 598 21.43 3.67 -14.67
CA THR A 598 22.43 2.95 -15.45
C THR A 598 22.43 3.36 -16.92
N THR A 599 23.58 3.27 -17.55
CA THR A 599 23.75 3.28 -19.01
C THR A 599 24.02 1.85 -19.47
N MET A 600 24.50 1.67 -20.70
CA MET A 600 24.96 0.37 -21.20
C MET A 600 26.22 -0.15 -20.47
N ASP A 601 26.95 0.73 -19.79
CA ASP A 601 28.28 0.44 -19.27
C ASP A 601 28.59 1.02 -17.89
N MET A 602 27.73 1.86 -17.32
CA MET A 602 27.91 2.48 -16.00
C MET A 602 26.67 2.30 -15.16
N VAL A 603 26.85 2.01 -13.87
CA VAL A 603 25.77 1.76 -12.92
C VAL A 603 25.98 2.59 -11.66
N HIS A 604 24.93 3.26 -11.19
CA HIS A 604 24.92 3.97 -9.92
C HIS A 604 23.70 3.58 -9.08
N PHE A 605 23.93 3.14 -7.85
CA PHE A 605 22.88 2.85 -6.87
C PHE A 605 22.84 3.87 -5.75
N PHE A 606 21.64 4.23 -5.30
CA PHE A 606 21.47 5.10 -4.15
C PHE A 606 20.19 4.79 -3.36
N TYR A 607 20.13 5.29 -2.13
CA TYR A 607 19.02 5.07 -1.21
C TYR A 607 18.18 6.34 -1.00
N ARG A 608 16.86 6.15 -0.87
CA ARG A 608 15.90 7.16 -0.42
C ARG A 608 14.91 6.55 0.58
N SER A 609 14.46 7.34 1.55
CA SER A 609 13.44 6.92 2.54
C SER A 609 12.02 6.86 1.94
N SER A 610 11.74 7.67 0.92
CA SER A 610 10.47 7.67 0.16
C SER A 610 10.66 7.15 -1.27
N ARG A 611 9.55 6.72 -1.90
CA ARG A 611 9.46 6.40 -3.35
C ARG A 611 9.10 7.65 -4.17
N GLU A 612 8.98 8.81 -3.54
CA GLU A 612 8.75 10.06 -4.27
C GLU A 612 9.95 10.38 -5.16
N ALA A 613 9.65 10.76 -6.40
CA ALA A 613 10.62 10.93 -7.47
C ALA A 613 10.97 12.41 -7.72
N SER A 614 10.48 13.34 -6.88
CA SER A 614 10.72 14.78 -7.02
C SER A 614 12.21 15.14 -7.04
N PHE A 615 13.03 14.40 -6.29
CA PHE A 615 14.48 14.56 -6.26
C PHE A 615 15.18 14.26 -7.60
N LEU A 616 14.52 13.54 -8.53
CA LEU A 616 15.14 13.18 -9.81
C LEU A 616 15.40 14.40 -10.69
N MET A 617 14.57 15.44 -10.59
CA MET A 617 14.77 16.68 -11.34
C MET A 617 16.07 17.38 -10.94
N GLU A 618 16.37 17.44 -9.65
CA GLU A 618 17.63 18.00 -9.13
C GLU A 618 18.82 17.07 -9.42
N MET A 619 18.65 15.76 -9.21
CA MET A 619 19.74 14.79 -9.36
C MET A 619 20.19 14.59 -10.81
N LEU A 620 19.27 14.71 -11.77
CA LEU A 620 19.53 14.58 -13.20
C LEU A 620 19.56 15.94 -13.92
N ASP A 621 19.81 17.02 -13.18
CA ASP A 621 19.95 18.35 -13.78
C ASP A 621 21.06 18.35 -14.85
N GLY A 622 20.77 18.98 -15.98
CA GLY A 622 21.64 18.96 -17.18
C GLY A 622 21.55 17.71 -18.05
N PHE A 623 20.76 16.68 -17.70
CA PHE A 623 20.51 15.54 -18.60
C PHE A 623 19.60 15.93 -19.76
N SER A 624 20.08 15.75 -21.00
CA SER A 624 19.36 16.04 -22.24
C SER A 624 19.08 14.81 -23.11
N GLY A 625 19.37 13.62 -22.58
CA GLY A 625 19.18 12.34 -23.26
C GLY A 625 17.77 11.76 -23.11
N ILE A 626 17.66 10.45 -23.36
CA ILE A 626 16.41 9.69 -23.32
C ILE A 626 16.34 8.84 -22.06
N LEU A 627 15.22 8.90 -21.34
CA LEU A 627 15.00 8.13 -20.11
C LEU A 627 14.19 6.86 -20.38
N VAL A 628 14.80 5.69 -20.15
CA VAL A 628 14.15 4.39 -20.20
C VAL A 628 13.70 4.00 -18.79
N SER A 629 12.40 3.76 -18.61
CA SER A 629 11.80 3.45 -17.30
C SER A 629 10.61 2.50 -17.42
N ASP A 630 10.12 2.00 -16.29
CA ASP A 630 8.82 1.32 -16.23
C ASP A 630 7.65 2.33 -16.25
N PHE A 631 6.43 1.84 -16.02
CA PHE A 631 5.22 2.68 -15.96
C PHE A 631 5.02 3.36 -14.59
N PHE A 632 6.07 3.50 -13.76
CA PHE A 632 5.95 4.27 -12.54
C PHE A 632 5.75 5.75 -12.85
N THR A 633 4.63 6.29 -12.36
CA THR A 633 4.20 7.68 -12.60
C THR A 633 5.16 8.73 -12.05
N GLY A 634 6.06 8.36 -11.12
CA GLY A 634 7.09 9.27 -10.62
C GLY A 634 8.06 9.76 -11.71
N TYR A 635 8.23 9.01 -12.79
CA TYR A 635 9.09 9.40 -13.91
C TYR A 635 8.39 10.33 -14.91
N ASP A 636 7.06 10.43 -14.87
CA ASP A 636 6.29 11.08 -15.93
C ASP A 636 6.54 12.59 -16.01
N SER A 637 6.94 13.21 -14.90
CA SER A 637 7.27 14.64 -14.79
C SER A 637 8.67 15.01 -15.27
N MET A 638 9.52 14.05 -15.64
CA MET A 638 10.87 14.34 -16.12
C MET A 638 10.82 15.04 -17.48
N PRO A 639 11.47 16.22 -17.64
CA PRO A 639 11.39 17.04 -18.86
C PRO A 639 12.35 16.53 -19.96
N CYS A 640 12.27 15.24 -20.28
CA CYS A 640 13.08 14.61 -21.32
C CYS A 640 12.23 13.60 -22.11
N PRO A 641 12.64 13.22 -23.33
CA PRO A 641 11.99 12.12 -24.05
C PRO A 641 12.10 10.82 -23.24
N GLN A 642 11.03 10.03 -23.22
CA GLN A 642 10.94 8.84 -22.37
C GLN A 642 10.57 7.62 -23.19
N GLN A 643 11.24 6.50 -22.91
CA GLN A 643 10.88 5.19 -23.42
C GLN A 643 10.38 4.30 -22.28
N LYS A 644 9.11 3.90 -22.34
CA LYS A 644 8.51 2.97 -21.37
C LYS A 644 8.87 1.53 -21.71
N CYS A 645 9.16 0.73 -20.69
CA CYS A 645 9.54 -0.67 -20.85
C CYS A 645 8.35 -1.51 -21.33
N LEU A 646 8.36 -1.96 -22.59
CA LEU A 646 7.24 -2.76 -23.10
C LEU A 646 7.24 -4.19 -22.53
N VAL A 647 8.36 -4.70 -22.01
CA VAL A 647 8.39 -6.02 -21.36
C VAL A 647 7.49 -6.05 -20.12
N HIS A 648 7.51 -4.99 -19.30
CA HIS A 648 6.58 -4.88 -18.17
C HIS A 648 5.13 -4.83 -18.65
N LEU A 649 4.84 -4.08 -19.72
CA LEU A 649 3.49 -4.00 -20.27
C LEU A 649 2.99 -5.35 -20.79
N VAL A 650 3.84 -6.09 -21.50
CA VAL A 650 3.50 -7.43 -22.02
C VAL A 650 3.25 -8.41 -20.88
N ARG A 651 4.04 -8.35 -19.79
CA ARG A 651 3.81 -9.17 -18.59
C ARG A 651 2.48 -8.82 -17.91
N ASP A 652 2.16 -7.53 -17.78
CA ASP A 652 0.87 -7.07 -17.21
C ASP A 652 -0.32 -7.59 -18.04
N LEU A 653 -0.23 -7.49 -19.38
CA LEU A 653 -1.26 -7.99 -20.30
C LEU A 653 -1.46 -9.50 -20.17
N ASP A 654 -0.38 -10.27 -20.18
CA ASP A 654 -0.41 -11.73 -20.06
C ASP A 654 -1.01 -12.18 -18.71
N GLU A 655 -0.61 -11.53 -17.61
CA GLU A 655 -1.19 -11.81 -16.29
C GLU A 655 -2.70 -11.54 -16.27
N ASP A 656 -3.16 -10.41 -16.79
CA ASP A 656 -4.59 -10.09 -16.84
C ASP A 656 -5.37 -11.01 -17.79
N LEU A 657 -4.75 -11.52 -18.86
CA LEU A 657 -5.36 -12.50 -19.78
C LEU A 657 -5.62 -13.83 -19.06
N VAL A 658 -4.64 -14.29 -18.28
CA VAL A 658 -4.76 -15.52 -17.48
C VAL A 658 -5.86 -15.38 -16.43
N HIS A 659 -6.01 -14.21 -15.81
CA HIS A 659 -7.05 -13.96 -14.81
C HIS A 659 -8.44 -13.75 -15.40
N ASN A 660 -8.56 -13.36 -16.68
CA ASN A 660 -9.83 -13.05 -17.35
C ASN A 660 -10.00 -13.84 -18.66
N PRO A 661 -9.96 -15.20 -18.63
CA PRO A 661 -9.86 -16.02 -19.84
C PRO A 661 -11.07 -15.93 -20.77
N PHE A 662 -12.23 -15.50 -20.26
CA PHE A 662 -13.48 -15.37 -21.03
C PHE A 662 -13.71 -13.96 -21.60
N ASN A 663 -12.83 -13.00 -21.33
CA ASN A 663 -12.95 -11.65 -21.91
C ASN A 663 -12.40 -11.64 -23.34
N VAL A 664 -13.29 -11.83 -24.30
CA VAL A 664 -12.94 -11.93 -25.73
C VAL A 664 -12.39 -10.62 -26.29
N GLN A 665 -12.95 -9.47 -25.92
CA GLN A 665 -12.46 -8.17 -26.39
C GLN A 665 -11.05 -7.87 -25.86
N PHE A 666 -10.77 -8.19 -24.60
CA PHE A 666 -9.43 -8.04 -24.03
C PHE A 666 -8.41 -8.98 -24.68
N LYS A 667 -8.82 -10.22 -25.00
CA LYS A 667 -7.98 -11.16 -25.76
C LYS A 667 -7.59 -10.60 -27.12
N HIS A 668 -8.54 -10.08 -27.89
CA HIS A 668 -8.24 -9.43 -29.17
C HIS A 668 -7.34 -8.21 -29.01
N PHE A 669 -7.62 -7.35 -28.02
CA PHE A 669 -6.79 -6.18 -27.71
C PHE A 669 -5.31 -6.55 -27.49
N ALA A 670 -5.05 -7.58 -26.68
CA ALA A 670 -3.69 -8.04 -26.43
C ALA A 670 -3.05 -8.70 -27.66
N GLN A 671 -3.83 -9.44 -28.47
CA GLN A 671 -3.38 -10.04 -29.72
C GLN A 671 -2.99 -8.98 -30.76
N ASP A 672 -3.77 -7.91 -30.90
CA ASP A 672 -3.49 -6.80 -31.82
C ASP A 672 -2.18 -6.12 -31.46
N PHE A 673 -1.97 -5.83 -30.17
CA PHE A 673 -0.70 -5.26 -29.69
C PHE A 673 0.49 -6.20 -29.92
N GLY A 674 0.31 -7.51 -29.69
CA GLY A 674 1.35 -8.51 -29.97
C GLY A 674 1.70 -8.62 -31.45
N THR A 675 0.69 -8.50 -32.33
CA THR A 675 0.85 -8.54 -33.79
C THR A 675 1.57 -7.31 -34.32
N LEU A 676 1.34 -6.14 -33.71
CA LEU A 676 2.11 -4.92 -33.98
C LEU A 676 3.57 -5.06 -33.54
N LEU A 677 3.81 -5.55 -32.31
CA LEU A 677 5.14 -5.51 -31.70
C LEU A 677 6.11 -6.56 -32.28
N ARG A 678 5.61 -7.73 -32.69
CA ARG A 678 6.44 -8.84 -33.19
C ARG A 678 7.32 -8.45 -34.39
N PRO A 679 6.79 -7.88 -35.50
CA PRO A 679 7.61 -7.46 -36.64
C PRO A 679 8.65 -6.36 -36.31
N ILE A 680 8.33 -5.52 -35.32
CA ILE A 680 9.24 -4.49 -34.83
C ILE A 680 10.44 -5.15 -34.14
N ILE A 681 10.19 -6.09 -33.24
CA ILE A 681 11.26 -6.84 -32.55
C ILE A 681 12.11 -7.64 -33.54
N GLU A 682 11.50 -8.32 -34.52
CA GLU A 682 12.24 -9.04 -35.57
C GLU A 682 13.17 -8.13 -36.37
N THR A 683 12.76 -6.87 -36.60
CA THR A 683 13.61 -5.87 -37.25
C THR A 683 14.76 -5.43 -36.34
N ILE A 684 14.52 -5.28 -35.04
CA ILE A 684 15.56 -4.98 -34.04
C ILE A 684 16.57 -6.12 -33.96
N ASP A 685 16.12 -7.38 -33.92
CA ASP A 685 17.00 -8.55 -33.83
C ASP A 685 17.91 -8.66 -35.06
N ARG A 686 17.41 -8.30 -36.25
CA ARG A 686 18.18 -8.36 -37.49
C ARG A 686 19.14 -7.18 -37.70
N PHE A 687 18.72 -5.95 -37.36
CA PHE A 687 19.45 -4.74 -37.75
C PHE A 687 19.96 -3.89 -36.56
N GLY A 688 19.64 -4.28 -35.34
CA GLY A 688 19.88 -3.52 -34.13
C GLY A 688 18.97 -2.30 -33.99
N LEU A 689 19.25 -1.47 -33.00
CA LEU A 689 18.49 -0.26 -32.66
C LEU A 689 18.87 0.92 -33.57
N LYS A 690 18.59 0.77 -34.87
CA LYS A 690 18.87 1.81 -35.89
C LYS A 690 17.57 2.40 -36.44
N LYS A 691 17.36 3.70 -36.23
CA LYS A 691 16.22 4.51 -36.66
C LYS A 691 15.84 4.25 -38.12
N ARG A 692 16.83 4.22 -39.03
CA ARG A 692 16.58 4.02 -40.47
C ARG A 692 15.82 2.74 -40.82
N HIS A 693 15.97 1.68 -40.01
CA HIS A 693 15.27 0.40 -40.21
C HIS A 693 13.96 0.33 -39.42
N LEU A 694 13.89 1.03 -38.29
CA LEU A 694 12.74 1.03 -37.39
C LEU A 694 11.64 2.01 -37.81
N ALA A 695 12.00 3.12 -38.45
CA ALA A 695 11.07 4.15 -38.89
C ALA A 695 9.97 3.64 -39.85
N LYS A 696 10.20 2.51 -40.55
CA LYS A 696 9.20 1.87 -41.41
C LYS A 696 7.93 1.44 -40.66
N HIS A 697 8.05 1.11 -39.37
CA HIS A 697 6.95 0.62 -38.53
C HIS A 697 6.07 1.73 -37.95
N LYS A 698 6.42 3.01 -38.18
CA LYS A 698 5.67 4.14 -37.65
C LYS A 698 4.23 4.18 -38.14
N ARG A 699 4.01 3.85 -39.42
CA ARG A 699 2.65 3.81 -40.01
C ARG A 699 1.78 2.78 -39.31
N ASP A 700 2.32 1.61 -39.01
CA ASP A 700 1.60 0.53 -38.31
C ASP A 700 1.27 0.93 -36.87
N VAL A 701 2.22 1.58 -36.18
CA VAL A 701 2.01 2.14 -34.83
C VAL A 701 0.92 3.21 -34.83
N GLU A 702 0.91 4.14 -35.78
CA GLU A 702 -0.11 5.17 -35.91
C GLU A 702 -1.50 4.57 -36.22
N GLN A 703 -1.57 3.55 -37.06
CA GLN A 703 -2.82 2.85 -37.38
C GLN A 703 -3.37 2.08 -36.17
N CYS A 704 -2.51 1.43 -35.39
CA CYS A 704 -2.91 0.76 -34.15
C CYS A 704 -3.48 1.77 -33.14
N LEU A 705 -2.84 2.93 -32.96
CA LEU A 705 -3.35 3.98 -32.08
C LEU A 705 -4.76 4.46 -32.48
N LYS A 706 -4.99 4.68 -33.79
CA LYS A 706 -6.33 5.05 -34.29
C LYS A 706 -7.38 3.98 -33.97
N SER A 707 -7.01 2.71 -34.09
CA SER A 707 -7.88 1.58 -33.77
C SER A 707 -8.21 1.54 -32.27
N ILE A 708 -7.23 1.81 -31.40
CA ILE A 708 -7.44 1.89 -29.94
C ILE A 708 -8.34 3.06 -29.56
N HIS A 709 -8.21 4.22 -30.22
CA HIS A 709 -9.11 5.35 -29.98
C HIS A 709 -10.57 5.04 -30.34
N ALA A 710 -10.77 4.35 -31.47
CA ALA A 710 -12.10 3.95 -31.98
C ALA A 710 -12.73 2.78 -31.20
N LEU A 711 -11.95 2.02 -30.44
CA LEU A 711 -12.43 0.90 -29.64
C LEU A 711 -13.45 1.36 -28.59
N LYS A 712 -14.61 0.71 -28.56
CA LYS A 712 -15.64 0.86 -27.52
C LYS A 712 -15.47 -0.23 -26.47
N PRO A 713 -15.02 0.09 -25.24
CA PRO A 713 -14.79 -0.90 -24.20
C PRO A 713 -16.09 -1.60 -23.77
N ASP A 714 -16.04 -2.92 -23.60
CA ASP A 714 -17.13 -3.76 -23.08
C ASP A 714 -17.00 -4.05 -21.57
N SER A 715 -15.88 -3.68 -20.98
CA SER A 715 -15.49 -4.00 -19.61
C SER A 715 -14.52 -2.97 -19.06
N ASP A 716 -14.58 -2.75 -17.74
CA ASP A 716 -13.69 -1.82 -17.02
C ASP A 716 -12.20 -2.14 -17.23
N LEU A 717 -11.87 -3.42 -17.46
CA LEU A 717 -10.50 -3.87 -17.74
C LEU A 717 -10.00 -3.32 -19.08
N VAL A 718 -10.81 -3.46 -20.14
CA VAL A 718 -10.46 -2.97 -21.47
C VAL A 718 -10.38 -1.44 -21.48
N ASP A 719 -11.30 -0.78 -20.78
CA ASP A 719 -11.31 0.69 -20.67
C ASP A 719 -10.02 1.20 -20.01
N LYS A 720 -9.62 0.57 -18.89
CA LYS A 720 -8.37 0.88 -18.19
C LYS A 720 -7.13 0.70 -19.08
N TYR A 721 -7.06 -0.36 -19.89
CA TYR A 721 -5.93 -0.58 -20.80
C TYR A 721 -5.93 0.39 -21.98
N ARG A 722 -7.10 0.69 -22.54
CA ARG A 722 -7.27 1.71 -23.58
C ARG A 722 -6.75 3.06 -23.09
N ASP A 723 -7.18 3.51 -21.91
CA ASP A 723 -6.73 4.78 -21.33
C ASP A 723 -5.23 4.79 -21.04
N ARG A 724 -4.69 3.68 -20.50
CA ARG A 724 -3.25 3.52 -20.26
C ARG A 724 -2.46 3.61 -21.57
N PHE A 725 -2.93 2.96 -22.62
CA PHE A 725 -2.28 2.96 -23.94
C PHE A 725 -2.30 4.36 -24.52
N ILE A 726 -3.46 5.02 -24.58
CA ILE A 726 -3.59 6.39 -25.08
C ILE A 726 -2.66 7.35 -24.33
N LYS A 727 -2.65 7.28 -22.99
CA LYS A 727 -1.81 8.15 -22.15
C LYS A 727 -0.31 7.98 -22.42
N TYR A 728 0.17 6.74 -22.57
CA TYR A 728 1.60 6.45 -22.66
C TYR A 728 2.10 6.18 -24.09
N TRP A 729 1.22 6.17 -25.09
CA TRP A 729 1.56 5.80 -26.47
C TRP A 729 2.80 6.51 -27.03
N PRO A 730 2.94 7.85 -26.90
CA PRO A 730 4.10 8.57 -27.43
C PRO A 730 5.42 8.15 -26.77
N LYS A 731 5.34 7.68 -25.51
CA LYS A 731 6.48 7.22 -24.70
C LYS A 731 6.75 5.72 -24.87
N MET A 732 5.89 4.97 -25.57
CA MET A 732 6.07 3.53 -25.79
C MET A 732 6.92 3.20 -27.02
N PHE A 733 7.00 4.13 -27.97
CA PHE A 733 7.64 3.90 -29.28
C PHE A 733 8.73 4.91 -29.61
N THR A 734 9.24 5.65 -28.62
CA THR A 734 10.35 6.60 -28.78
C THR A 734 11.59 5.93 -29.40
N PHE A 735 11.80 4.62 -29.16
CA PHE A 735 12.88 3.87 -29.80
C PHE A 735 12.82 3.78 -31.33
N LEU A 736 11.68 4.13 -31.96
CA LEU A 736 11.57 4.24 -33.42
C LEU A 736 12.16 5.55 -33.96
N ASP A 737 12.35 6.56 -33.10
CA ASP A 737 12.76 7.91 -33.46
C ASP A 737 14.26 8.19 -33.28
N TYR A 738 14.95 7.34 -32.52
CA TYR A 738 16.33 7.57 -32.08
C TYR A 738 17.17 6.29 -32.21
N ASP A 739 18.45 6.45 -32.54
CA ASP A 739 19.41 5.34 -32.58
C ASP A 739 19.81 4.93 -31.16
N GLY A 740 20.00 3.62 -30.94
CA GLY A 740 20.54 3.08 -29.69
C GLY A 740 19.58 3.02 -28.51
N VAL A 741 18.31 3.46 -28.66
CA VAL A 741 17.31 3.41 -27.59
C VAL A 741 16.64 2.04 -27.56
N PRO A 742 16.68 1.30 -26.45
CA PRO A 742 16.03 0.00 -26.35
C PRO A 742 14.54 0.13 -25.98
N TRP A 743 13.72 -0.79 -26.49
CA TRP A 743 12.28 -0.89 -26.18
C TRP A 743 11.98 -1.45 -24.78
N ASN A 744 13.00 -1.85 -24.03
CA ASN A 744 12.91 -2.48 -22.72
C ASN A 744 13.92 -1.87 -21.73
N ASN A 745 13.64 -2.04 -20.44
CA ASN A 745 14.48 -1.54 -19.34
C ASN A 745 15.38 -2.63 -18.74
N ASN A 746 15.80 -3.61 -19.56
CA ASN A 746 16.51 -4.79 -19.07
C ASN A 746 17.84 -4.45 -18.37
N ASN A 747 18.49 -3.33 -18.73
CA ASN A 747 19.74 -2.90 -18.10
C ASN A 747 19.54 -2.54 -16.62
N ALA A 748 18.53 -1.73 -16.29
CA ALA A 748 18.23 -1.40 -14.91
C ALA A 748 17.70 -2.62 -14.14
N GLU A 749 16.83 -3.43 -14.77
CA GLU A 749 16.38 -4.70 -14.18
C GLU A 749 17.56 -5.63 -13.86
N HIS A 750 18.52 -5.74 -14.78
CA HIS A 750 19.73 -6.55 -14.60
C HIS A 750 20.58 -6.03 -13.44
N ALA A 751 20.86 -4.72 -13.40
CA ALA A 751 21.62 -4.11 -12.32
C ALA A 751 20.93 -4.33 -10.96
N ILE A 752 19.60 -4.15 -10.88
CA ILE A 752 18.83 -4.40 -9.65
C ILE A 752 18.96 -5.84 -9.16
N LYS A 753 19.19 -6.84 -10.02
CA LYS A 753 19.37 -8.24 -9.59
C LYS A 753 20.52 -8.40 -8.60
N ARG A 754 21.60 -7.61 -8.70
CA ARG A 754 22.68 -7.61 -7.69
C ARG A 754 22.12 -7.28 -6.32
N PHE A 755 21.42 -6.15 -6.22
CA PHE A 755 20.83 -5.73 -4.95
C PHE A 755 19.72 -6.69 -4.48
N ALA A 756 18.88 -7.20 -5.39
CA ALA A 756 17.83 -8.16 -5.05
C ALA A 756 18.39 -9.46 -4.44
N LYS A 757 19.52 -9.97 -4.94
CA LYS A 757 20.23 -11.12 -4.36
C LYS A 757 20.77 -10.81 -2.97
N TYR A 758 21.39 -9.63 -2.78
CA TYR A 758 21.88 -9.19 -1.47
C TYR A 758 20.74 -9.04 -0.45
N ARG A 759 19.62 -8.42 -0.87
CA ARG A 759 18.42 -8.21 -0.06
C ARG A 759 17.85 -9.52 0.48
N ARG A 760 17.75 -10.59 -0.34
CA ARG A 760 17.19 -11.90 0.09
C ARG A 760 17.83 -12.45 1.37
N ASN A 761 19.13 -12.21 1.56
CA ASN A 761 19.89 -12.77 2.68
C ASN A 761 20.00 -11.83 3.89
N THR A 762 19.64 -10.56 3.73
CA THR A 762 20.00 -9.51 4.70
C THR A 762 18.87 -8.55 5.05
N ASP A 763 17.69 -8.69 4.44
CA ASP A 763 16.56 -7.77 4.65
C ASP A 763 16.18 -7.63 6.12
N GLY A 764 15.99 -6.39 6.58
CA GLY A 764 15.74 -6.06 7.99
C GLY A 764 16.96 -6.13 8.91
N CYS A 765 18.16 -6.47 8.41
CA CYS A 765 19.37 -6.62 9.22
C CYS A 765 20.38 -5.47 9.08
N TYR A 766 20.27 -4.60 8.08
CA TYR A 766 21.17 -3.46 7.86
C TYR A 766 20.55 -2.12 8.31
N THR A 767 21.42 -1.21 8.74
CA THR A 767 21.11 0.21 8.96
C THR A 767 21.25 0.99 7.66
N GLU A 768 20.67 2.18 7.58
CA GLU A 768 20.82 3.07 6.42
C GLU A 768 22.29 3.28 6.03
N ARG A 769 23.14 3.55 7.02
CA ARG A 769 24.60 3.69 6.81
C ARG A 769 25.20 2.46 6.11
N SER A 770 24.98 1.27 6.67
CA SER A 770 25.56 0.04 6.12
C SER A 770 25.00 -0.33 4.74
N LEU A 771 23.79 0.13 4.42
CA LEU A 771 23.21 0.03 3.08
C LEU A 771 23.92 0.99 2.11
N LYS A 772 24.04 2.28 2.45
CA LYS A 772 24.78 3.25 1.62
C LYS A 772 26.20 2.78 1.31
N GLU A 773 26.91 2.24 2.31
CA GLU A 773 28.24 1.66 2.13
C GLU A 773 28.27 0.48 1.14
N TYR A 774 27.21 -0.34 1.14
CA TYR A 774 27.05 -1.41 0.15
C TYR A 774 26.76 -0.85 -1.24
N LEU A 775 25.90 0.16 -1.36
CA LEU A 775 25.46 0.69 -2.66
C LEU A 775 26.62 1.32 -3.45
N VAL A 776 27.50 2.07 -2.79
CA VAL A 776 28.74 2.61 -3.40
C VAL A 776 29.58 1.47 -4.01
N LEU A 777 29.78 0.38 -3.26
CA LEU A 777 30.50 -0.79 -3.77
C LEU A 777 29.72 -1.48 -4.88
N ALA A 778 28.40 -1.57 -4.77
CA ALA A 778 27.56 -2.17 -5.80
C ALA A 778 27.66 -1.40 -7.13
N SER A 779 27.66 -0.07 -7.11
CA SER A 779 27.80 0.79 -8.30
C SER A 779 29.10 0.50 -9.05
N VAL A 780 30.23 0.57 -8.34
CA VAL A 780 31.56 0.39 -8.94
C VAL A 780 31.74 -1.04 -9.44
N LEU A 781 31.36 -2.04 -8.64
CA LEU A 781 31.59 -3.43 -9.00
C LEU A 781 30.62 -3.93 -10.09
N GLU A 782 29.39 -3.44 -10.14
CA GLU A 782 28.48 -3.73 -11.27
C GLU A 782 28.96 -3.03 -12.56
N THR A 783 29.50 -1.80 -12.45
CA THR A 783 30.16 -1.13 -13.59
C THR A 783 31.34 -1.94 -14.13
N CYS A 784 32.16 -2.53 -13.26
CA CYS A 784 33.21 -3.47 -13.69
C CYS A 784 32.62 -4.66 -14.46
N ASP A 785 31.55 -5.27 -13.96
CA ASP A 785 30.91 -6.43 -14.61
C ASP A 785 30.28 -6.06 -15.97
N PHE A 786 29.66 -4.88 -16.08
CA PHE A 786 29.13 -4.36 -17.36
C PHE A 786 30.24 -4.18 -18.41
N ASN A 787 31.43 -3.78 -17.96
CA ASN A 787 32.62 -3.63 -18.81
C ASN A 787 33.47 -4.90 -18.93
N LYS A 788 33.00 -6.05 -18.40
CA LYS A 788 33.73 -7.32 -18.40
C LYS A 788 35.12 -7.24 -17.73
N VAL A 789 35.31 -6.31 -16.80
CA VAL A 789 36.53 -6.16 -16.00
C VAL A 789 36.48 -7.13 -14.84
N ASN A 790 37.55 -7.91 -14.64
CA ASN A 790 37.64 -8.79 -13.49
C ASN A 790 37.65 -7.99 -12.18
N VAL A 791 36.55 -8.08 -11.44
CA VAL A 791 36.29 -7.28 -10.23
C VAL A 791 37.39 -7.45 -9.17
N LEU A 792 37.89 -8.67 -8.97
CA LEU A 792 38.97 -8.89 -8.00
C LEU A 792 40.27 -8.22 -8.46
N LYS A 793 40.64 -8.31 -9.73
CA LYS A 793 41.82 -7.61 -10.26
C LYS A 793 41.68 -6.09 -10.15
N PHE A 794 40.49 -5.55 -10.40
CA PHE A 794 40.20 -4.11 -10.21
C PHE A 794 40.34 -3.70 -8.74
N LEU A 795 39.75 -4.47 -7.82
CA LEU A 795 39.93 -4.23 -6.39
C LEU A 795 41.39 -4.33 -5.95
N LEU A 796 42.23 -5.11 -6.61
CA LEU A 796 43.64 -5.27 -6.26
C LEU A 796 44.56 -4.22 -6.89
N SER A 797 44.19 -3.63 -8.03
CA SER A 797 45.01 -2.66 -8.76
C SER A 797 45.13 -1.31 -8.04
N ASN A 798 44.27 -1.04 -7.05
CA ASN A 798 44.11 0.25 -6.39
C ASN A 798 43.58 1.36 -7.31
N GLU A 799 43.15 1.05 -8.53
CA GLU A 799 42.51 2.03 -9.40
C GLU A 799 41.22 2.53 -8.76
N ALA A 800 40.98 3.84 -8.86
CA ALA A 800 39.84 4.52 -8.23
C ALA A 800 39.26 5.64 -9.10
N THR A 801 39.55 5.61 -10.41
CA THR A 801 39.06 6.58 -11.40
C THR A 801 38.30 5.84 -12.50
N LEU A 802 37.35 6.53 -13.14
CA LEU A 802 36.57 5.95 -14.23
C LEU A 802 37.46 5.64 -15.44
N GLU A 803 38.42 6.52 -15.75
CA GLU A 803 39.40 6.30 -16.81
C GLU A 803 40.24 5.03 -16.57
N GLY A 804 40.67 4.81 -15.32
CA GLY A 804 41.41 3.61 -14.94
C GLY A 804 40.59 2.33 -15.14
N LEU A 805 39.29 2.36 -14.78
CA LEU A 805 38.36 1.27 -15.02
C LEU A 805 38.21 0.97 -16.51
N PHE A 806 38.00 1.99 -17.34
CA PHE A 806 37.88 1.84 -18.79
C PHE A 806 39.16 1.37 -19.46
N ARG A 807 40.33 1.80 -18.98
CA ARG A 807 41.63 1.30 -19.42
C ARG A 807 41.79 -0.19 -19.12
N MET A 808 41.35 -0.64 -17.93
CA MET A 808 41.32 -2.07 -17.58
C MET A 808 40.32 -2.87 -18.43
N ALA A 809 39.28 -2.22 -18.96
CA ALA A 809 38.35 -2.80 -19.93
C ALA A 809 38.90 -2.83 -21.37
N GLY A 810 40.09 -2.27 -21.62
CA GLY A 810 40.70 -2.20 -22.95
C GLY A 810 40.19 -1.04 -23.83
N ARG A 811 39.50 -0.06 -23.26
CA ARG A 811 39.07 1.15 -23.99
C ARG A 811 40.26 2.12 -24.11
N ARG A 812 40.50 2.64 -25.32
CA ARG A 812 41.52 3.68 -25.55
C ARG A 812 41.05 4.99 -24.90
N ALA A 813 41.95 5.67 -24.20
CA ALA A 813 41.66 7.00 -23.65
C ALA A 813 41.29 7.94 -24.80
N SER A 814 40.13 8.59 -24.70
CA SER A 814 39.73 9.67 -25.60
C SER A 814 40.66 10.86 -25.35
N GLY A 815 41.80 10.91 -26.06
CA GLY A 815 42.79 11.98 -25.90
C GLY A 815 44.24 11.68 -26.27
N SER A 816 44.54 10.68 -27.13
CA SER A 816 45.87 10.59 -27.75
C SER A 816 45.72 10.39 -29.26
N ASN A 817 45.92 11.47 -30.02
CA ASN A 817 46.21 11.40 -31.44
C ASN A 817 47.53 10.62 -31.64
N PRO A 818 47.60 9.66 -32.57
CA PRO A 818 48.86 9.12 -33.03
C PRO A 818 49.40 10.01 -34.16
N SER A 819 50.24 10.97 -33.80
CA SER A 819 51.24 11.62 -34.66
C SER A 819 52.46 11.77 -33.75
N GLU A 820 53.61 11.15 -33.95
CA GLU A 820 54.34 10.82 -35.17
C GLU A 820 54.99 9.44 -35.00
N SER A 821 54.84 8.56 -35.98
CA SER A 821 55.74 7.43 -36.15
C SER A 821 56.95 7.93 -36.94
N GLU A 822 58.12 7.94 -36.30
CA GLU A 822 59.41 8.06 -36.96
C GLU A 822 59.53 7.02 -38.08
N ASN A 823 59.84 7.49 -39.29
CA ASN A 823 60.26 6.68 -40.41
C ASN A 823 61.54 5.90 -40.04
N PRO A 824 61.61 4.58 -40.24
CA PRO A 824 62.89 3.90 -40.38
C PRO A 824 63.40 4.13 -41.81
N GLN A 825 64.49 4.89 -41.93
CA GLN A 825 65.30 4.87 -43.15
C GLN A 825 65.83 3.45 -43.38
N THR A 826 65.41 2.86 -44.50
CA THR A 826 66.01 1.67 -45.09
C THR A 826 67.30 2.05 -45.79
N SER A 827 68.42 1.54 -45.28
CA SER A 827 69.60 1.19 -46.07
C SER A 827 69.47 -0.27 -46.51
N GLY A 828 69.59 -0.52 -47.83
CA GLY A 828 69.48 -1.85 -48.44
C GLY A 828 68.85 -1.76 -49.81
#